data_AF-A0A482VD25-F1
#
_entry.id   AF-A0A482VD25-F1
#
_cell.length_a   1.000
_cell.length_b   1.000
_cell.length_c   1.000
_cell.angle_alpha   90.00
_cell.angle_beta   90.00
_cell.angle_gamma   90.00
#
_symmetry.space_group_name_H-M   'P 1'
#
loop_
_entity.id
_entity.type
_entity.pdbx_description
1 polymer ?
#
loop_
_entity_poly.entity_id
_entity_poly.type
_entity_poly.pdbx_seq_one_letter_code
_entity_poly.pdbx_strand_id
1 'polypeptide(L)'
;IEPWLRSRLRTAEQKFSLENQWSAHEEALSLCNAKRLYQTVYFLNRDLAFMKEREPALLRELRKVKTPTRSFLWPTQIWLPTNWIVRRNFQGQSDVVPTVLSKQATSITTPRSDPSQPVFLVEKEIVRTTTTRWPLWRIFNYFHRTWCWTWNAMFFFGIVLPWCSPVGLRALLCLEPFMPDLELSQVNGTLFPRKSSLTSTLCSKLISLWRHISKSRTHFETKPDTGFIGKGFTRHLNRIWNYFFKGLFGTTILVVVFPVVCVGVIVASIFVALTAVMWMPVLTLAVQVTNALIYDLDSPEQKRNRFFVLFEALVWKIGLQGCVQPLAALFVAAFVCPLISLVILAGGVARYWFRLFWDATIFHLIIKKRGRIPASDSFVVKRIAGPGLASDYYFQISPEQALAAFEAKMEWDELAAYQTVVENTITQPQRDFSQFVEACFGSFSTQLAKNGPYKNLEKEAQDLMTVLHEKLERRRRDLQTGLSVSVKSKIKLETSELKIAIQQGALMLERFYPTHILPKLGCSEDQFWDNRALSPGDWAGLAGLLYSELFSLDILTPLDHTDTSFRLDPHPQADLSRYTEMVQCAQLGARGPDLLGNVYTPRGNIQVHSPYLEVSAFNPRSKQATTVKKCEKKSESTTMLGSLKSTTGATLWTPWKKHTRPFSPDKLVIPLPVPHPAHIAVTIFNRDSDDPIPLESDICQSILRGIEESHISLDEGGISRYKGGGDSFETSSSSDTIDSPHNGAENAQQPTRKSSDGVYQWTLNNWGQRKRNNSGSVKVDLASPEDVTLDSDSTRVVFSTYGTTV
;
A
#
# COMPACT_ATOMS: atom_id res chain seq x y z
N ILE A 1 53.98 28.31 25.21
CA ILE A 1 54.41 27.21 26.12
C ILE A 1 53.29 26.19 26.33
N GLU A 2 52.10 26.62 26.73
CA GLU A 2 50.94 25.74 26.99
C GLU A 2 50.53 24.78 25.84
N PRO A 3 50.52 25.19 24.55
CA PRO A 3 50.18 24.28 23.45
C PRO A 3 51.23 23.18 23.23
N TRP A 4 52.51 23.51 23.46
CA TRP A 4 53.63 22.59 23.33
C TRP A 4 53.67 21.56 24.47
N LEU A 5 53.44 22.01 25.72
CA LEU A 5 53.33 21.13 26.88
C LEU A 5 52.15 20.16 26.72
N ARG A 6 50.98 20.66 26.27
CA ARG A 6 49.83 19.81 25.94
C ARG A 6 50.15 18.80 24.84
N SER A 7 50.94 19.19 23.83
CA SER A 7 51.37 18.25 22.79
C SER A 7 52.29 17.17 23.36
N ARG A 8 53.26 17.53 24.21
CA ARG A 8 54.20 16.59 24.84
C ARG A 8 53.51 15.63 25.80
N LEU A 9 52.62 16.13 26.66
CA LEU A 9 51.81 15.32 27.56
C LEU A 9 50.94 14.33 26.79
N ARG A 10 50.31 14.75 25.70
CA ARG A 10 49.54 13.84 24.84
C ARG A 10 50.40 12.76 24.18
N THR A 11 51.61 13.12 23.73
CA THR A 11 52.52 12.11 23.18
C THR A 11 52.96 11.11 24.25
N ALA A 12 53.19 11.56 25.49
CA ALA A 12 53.49 10.68 26.61
C ALA A 12 52.30 9.79 26.99
N GLU A 13 51.09 10.36 27.04
CA GLU A 13 49.83 9.65 27.30
C GLU A 13 49.54 8.58 26.24
N GLN A 14 49.73 8.89 24.96
CA GLN A 14 49.59 7.92 23.87
C GLN A 14 50.62 6.78 23.97
N LYS A 15 51.88 7.09 24.30
CA LYS A 15 52.91 6.06 24.51
C LYS A 15 52.57 5.17 25.70
N PHE A 16 52.21 5.77 26.84
CA PHE A 16 51.81 5.05 28.04
C PHE A 16 50.59 4.15 27.78
N SER A 17 49.61 4.63 27.02
CA SER A 17 48.41 3.86 26.66
C SER A 17 48.72 2.70 25.71
N LEU A 18 49.70 2.84 24.80
CA LEU A 18 50.11 1.75 23.90
C LEU A 18 50.93 0.70 24.64
N GLU A 19 51.82 1.12 25.54
CA GLU A 19 52.64 0.21 26.36
C GLU A 19 51.78 -0.59 27.35
N ASN A 20 50.74 0.03 27.92
CA ASN A 20 49.85 -0.61 28.90
C ASN A 20 48.49 -1.06 28.34
N GLN A 21 48.36 -1.20 27.02
CA GLN A 21 47.07 -1.56 26.41
C GLN A 21 46.53 -2.92 26.90
N TRP A 22 47.42 -3.86 27.21
CA TRP A 22 47.09 -5.25 27.54
C TRP A 22 47.22 -5.59 29.02
N SER A 23 47.73 -4.67 29.85
CA SER A 23 48.06 -4.94 31.26
C SER A 23 46.83 -5.39 32.06
N ALA A 24 45.66 -4.80 31.81
CA ALA A 24 44.41 -5.20 32.44
C ALA A 24 43.98 -6.65 32.10
N HIS A 25 44.28 -7.13 30.89
CA HIS A 25 43.96 -8.50 30.47
C HIS A 25 44.97 -9.50 31.05
N GLU A 26 46.24 -9.12 31.14
CA GLU A 26 47.29 -9.91 31.79
C GLU A 26 47.05 -10.03 33.31
N GLU A 27 46.58 -8.96 33.95
CA GLU A 27 46.17 -8.96 35.36
C GLU A 27 44.89 -9.77 35.59
N ALA A 28 43.88 -9.64 34.72
CA ALA A 28 42.68 -10.47 34.78
C ALA A 28 43.01 -11.97 34.65
N LEU A 29 43.95 -12.33 33.74
CA LEU A 29 44.43 -13.70 33.59
C LEU A 29 45.13 -14.20 34.86
N SER A 30 45.98 -13.39 35.48
CA SER A 30 46.67 -13.77 36.72
C SER A 30 45.69 -14.01 37.87
N LEU A 31 44.67 -13.16 38.01
CA LEU A 31 43.61 -13.29 39.02
C LEU A 31 42.70 -14.49 38.75
N CYS A 32 42.31 -14.74 37.50
CA CYS A 32 41.51 -15.92 37.13
C CYS A 32 42.28 -17.23 37.34
N ASN A 33 43.59 -17.23 37.10
CA ASN A 33 44.46 -18.37 37.36
C ASN A 33 44.62 -18.62 38.87
N ALA A 34 44.80 -17.56 39.67
CA ALA A 34 44.84 -17.65 41.13
C ALA A 34 43.54 -18.20 41.73
N LYS A 35 42.38 -17.90 41.12
CA LYS A 35 41.05 -18.39 41.52
C LYS A 35 40.65 -19.74 40.88
N ARG A 36 41.55 -20.41 40.15
CA ARG A 36 41.33 -21.72 39.49
C ARG A 36 40.14 -21.74 38.50
N LEU A 37 39.87 -20.63 37.82
CA LEU A 37 38.81 -20.53 36.81
C LEU A 37 39.32 -20.95 35.42
N TYR A 38 39.60 -22.24 35.22
CA TYR A 38 40.31 -22.75 34.03
C TYR A 38 39.62 -22.43 32.70
N GLN A 39 38.29 -22.47 32.66
CA GLN A 39 37.52 -22.16 31.44
C GLN A 39 37.66 -20.67 31.06
N THR A 40 37.58 -19.77 32.03
CA THR A 40 37.70 -18.33 31.81
C THR A 40 39.13 -17.96 31.41
N VAL A 41 40.13 -18.61 32.01
CA VAL A 41 41.55 -18.47 31.62
C VAL A 41 41.76 -18.88 30.17
N TYR A 42 41.18 -20.00 29.72
CA TYR A 42 41.29 -20.44 28.33
C TYR A 42 40.74 -19.41 27.33
N PHE A 43 39.53 -18.88 27.58
CA PHE A 43 38.92 -17.87 26.70
C PHE A 43 39.69 -16.55 26.70
N LEU A 44 40.04 -16.01 27.87
CA LEU A 44 40.81 -14.76 27.99
C LEU A 44 42.18 -14.88 27.31
N ASN A 45 42.86 -16.01 27.45
CA ASN A 45 44.16 -16.23 26.83
C ASN A 45 44.05 -16.34 25.30
N ARG A 46 43.00 -17.01 24.80
CA ARG A 46 42.72 -17.07 23.36
C ARG A 46 42.42 -15.70 22.78
N ASP A 47 41.63 -14.89 23.48
CA ASP A 47 41.25 -13.54 23.03
C ASP A 47 42.45 -12.59 23.06
N LEU A 48 43.29 -12.66 24.11
CA LEU A 48 44.55 -11.91 24.18
C LEU A 48 45.50 -12.31 23.03
N ALA A 49 45.66 -13.61 22.78
CA ALA A 49 46.46 -14.10 21.66
C ALA A 49 45.91 -13.65 20.30
N PHE A 50 44.58 -13.62 20.14
CA PHE A 50 43.94 -13.10 18.94
C PHE A 50 44.25 -11.61 18.76
N MET A 51 44.03 -10.77 19.77
CA MET A 51 44.24 -9.33 19.70
C MET A 51 45.73 -8.96 19.48
N LYS A 52 46.66 -9.70 20.10
CA LYS A 52 48.10 -9.43 20.02
C LYS A 52 48.73 -9.87 18.70
N GLU A 53 48.34 -11.04 18.20
CA GLU A 53 49.04 -11.68 17.07
C GLU A 53 48.19 -11.75 15.80
N ARG A 54 46.92 -12.16 15.91
CA ARG A 54 46.06 -12.45 14.75
C ARG A 54 45.37 -11.21 14.20
N GLU A 55 44.82 -10.35 15.04
CA GLU A 55 44.18 -9.09 14.64
C GLU A 55 45.10 -8.20 13.79
N PRO A 56 46.36 -7.90 14.17
CA PRO A 56 47.22 -7.08 13.33
C PRO A 56 47.63 -7.78 12.02
N ALA A 57 47.65 -9.12 11.98
CA ALA A 57 47.87 -9.87 10.75
C ALA A 57 46.64 -9.78 9.82
N LEU A 58 45.43 -10.00 10.36
CA LEU A 58 44.17 -9.85 9.65
C LEU A 58 43.97 -8.42 9.15
N LEU A 59 44.28 -7.39 9.96
CA LEU A 59 44.23 -6.00 9.52
C LEU A 59 45.23 -5.71 8.40
N ARG A 60 46.41 -6.34 8.40
CA ARG A 60 47.37 -6.23 7.29
C ARG A 60 46.84 -6.91 6.03
N GLU A 61 46.17 -8.05 6.14
CA GLU A 61 45.53 -8.75 5.02
C GLU A 61 44.32 -8.01 4.48
N LEU A 62 43.42 -7.56 5.35
CA LEU A 62 42.24 -6.75 5.01
C LEU A 62 42.63 -5.43 4.35
N ARG A 63 43.73 -4.78 4.79
CA ARG A 63 44.26 -3.60 4.08
C ARG A 63 44.79 -3.91 2.68
N LYS A 64 45.22 -5.15 2.41
CA LYS A 64 45.60 -5.59 1.05
C LYS A 64 44.37 -5.87 0.18
N VAL A 65 43.24 -6.25 0.78
CA VAL A 65 41.97 -6.46 0.08
C VAL A 65 41.39 -5.11 -0.34
N LYS A 66 41.52 -4.79 -1.63
CA LYS A 66 40.86 -3.60 -2.22
C LYS A 66 39.42 -3.94 -2.56
N THR A 67 38.49 -3.49 -1.74
CA THR A 67 37.05 -3.54 -2.06
C THR A 67 36.71 -2.42 -3.04
N PRO A 68 36.01 -2.72 -4.15
CA PRO A 68 35.55 -1.67 -5.05
C PRO A 68 34.47 -0.84 -4.36
N THR A 69 34.62 0.48 -4.40
CA THR A 69 33.58 1.40 -3.92
C THR A 69 32.33 1.36 -4.80
N ARG A 70 32.48 1.06 -6.10
CA ARG A 70 31.38 0.96 -7.07
C ARG A 70 31.71 -0.03 -8.19
N SER A 71 30.70 -0.78 -8.62
CA SER A 71 30.70 -1.58 -9.86
C SER A 71 29.86 -0.87 -10.93
N PHE A 72 30.31 -0.94 -12.19
CA PHE A 72 29.61 -0.42 -13.35
C PHE A 72 29.28 -1.57 -14.30
N LEU A 73 28.05 -1.57 -14.80
CA LEU A 73 27.51 -2.57 -15.72
C LEU A 73 27.36 -1.95 -17.12
N TRP A 74 27.82 -2.66 -18.13
CA TRP A 74 27.79 -2.25 -19.54
C TRP A 74 27.02 -3.28 -20.37
N PRO A 75 25.68 -3.18 -20.41
CA PRO A 75 24.84 -4.13 -21.14
C PRO A 75 24.86 -3.90 -22.66
N THR A 76 25.09 -4.95 -23.44
CA THR A 76 24.99 -4.94 -24.90
C THR A 76 23.86 -5.86 -25.38
N GLN A 77 22.93 -5.33 -26.17
CA GLN A 77 21.78 -6.07 -26.68
C GLN A 77 22.20 -7.22 -27.61
N ILE A 78 21.54 -8.37 -27.48
CA ILE A 78 21.66 -9.49 -28.42
C ILE A 78 20.68 -9.25 -29.58
N TRP A 79 21.20 -9.12 -30.80
CA TRP A 79 20.43 -8.63 -31.95
C TRP A 79 19.36 -9.61 -32.45
N LEU A 80 19.66 -10.91 -32.43
CA LEU A 80 18.77 -11.96 -32.90
C LEU A 80 18.04 -12.61 -31.71
N PRO A 81 16.70 -12.64 -31.70
CA PRO A 81 15.94 -13.28 -30.62
C PRO A 81 16.20 -14.78 -30.46
N THR A 82 16.68 -15.45 -31.51
CA THR A 82 17.10 -16.87 -31.49
C THR A 82 18.36 -17.11 -30.68
N ASN A 83 19.11 -16.05 -30.35
CA ASN A 83 20.36 -16.12 -29.60
C ASN A 83 20.19 -15.57 -28.19
N TRP A 84 18.97 -15.20 -27.78
CA TRP A 84 18.70 -14.85 -26.39
C TRP A 84 19.02 -16.04 -25.48
N ILE A 85 19.39 -15.79 -24.23
CA ILE A 85 19.76 -16.86 -23.32
C ILE A 85 18.58 -17.08 -22.38
N VAL A 86 17.91 -18.23 -22.47
CA VAL A 86 16.85 -18.60 -21.53
C VAL A 86 17.46 -19.48 -20.44
N ARG A 87 17.38 -19.02 -19.20
CA ARG A 87 17.81 -19.76 -18.01
C ARG A 87 16.61 -20.36 -17.31
N ARG A 88 16.72 -21.63 -16.94
CA ARG A 88 15.78 -22.33 -16.08
C ARG A 88 16.41 -22.41 -14.69
N ASN A 89 15.77 -21.78 -13.72
CA ASN A 89 16.17 -21.82 -12.33
C ASN A 89 15.24 -22.76 -11.55
N PHE A 90 15.80 -23.77 -10.90
CA PHE A 90 15.05 -24.73 -10.08
C PHE A 90 15.91 -25.15 -8.88
N GLN A 91 15.38 -24.98 -7.66
CA GLN A 91 16.05 -25.40 -6.41
C GLN A 91 17.52 -24.94 -6.28
N GLY A 92 17.82 -23.71 -6.74
CA GLY A 92 19.17 -23.13 -6.69
C GLY A 92 20.11 -23.57 -7.83
N GLN A 93 19.69 -24.48 -8.71
CA GLN A 93 20.40 -24.80 -9.95
C GLN A 93 19.88 -23.93 -11.12
N SER A 94 20.79 -23.43 -11.94
CA SER A 94 20.48 -22.60 -13.11
C SER A 94 21.06 -23.22 -14.38
N ASP A 95 20.19 -23.71 -15.27
CA ASP A 95 20.57 -24.33 -16.53
C ASP A 95 20.15 -23.48 -17.73
N VAL A 96 20.96 -23.48 -18.79
CA VAL A 96 20.62 -22.79 -20.04
C VAL A 96 19.79 -23.72 -20.93
N VAL A 97 18.58 -23.30 -21.26
CA VAL A 97 17.63 -24.03 -22.11
C VAL A 97 17.66 -23.45 -23.53
N PRO A 98 17.53 -24.28 -24.59
CA PRO A 98 17.47 -23.78 -25.95
C PRO A 98 16.27 -22.84 -26.16
N THR A 99 16.51 -21.73 -26.85
CA THR A 99 15.46 -20.75 -27.18
C THR A 99 14.58 -21.21 -28.32
N VAL A 100 13.29 -21.38 -28.04
CA VAL A 100 12.28 -21.76 -29.02
C VAL A 100 11.27 -20.64 -29.18
N LEU A 101 11.05 -20.22 -30.43
CA LEU A 101 10.04 -19.21 -30.80
C LEU A 101 8.71 -19.89 -31.15
N SER A 102 7.66 -19.55 -30.41
CA SER A 102 6.28 -20.00 -30.65
C SER A 102 5.43 -18.87 -31.21
N LYS A 103 4.52 -19.20 -32.15
CA LYS A 103 3.49 -18.27 -32.63
C LYS A 103 2.24 -18.25 -31.73
N GLN A 104 2.07 -19.26 -30.88
CA GLN A 104 0.91 -19.39 -30.00
C GLN A 104 1.17 -18.65 -28.68
N ALA A 105 0.29 -17.72 -28.34
CA ALA A 105 0.35 -16.99 -27.08
C ALA A 105 -0.12 -17.89 -25.92
N THR A 106 0.66 -17.94 -24.84
CA THR A 106 0.28 -18.61 -23.58
C THR A 106 -0.10 -17.58 -22.53
N SER A 107 -1.11 -17.86 -21.69
CA SER A 107 -1.59 -16.93 -20.67
C SER A 107 -0.68 -16.78 -19.44
N ILE A 108 0.29 -17.68 -19.24
CA ILE A 108 1.13 -17.70 -18.04
C ILE A 108 2.51 -17.07 -18.35
N THR A 109 2.62 -15.77 -18.08
CA THR A 109 3.84 -14.97 -18.26
C THR A 109 4.53 -14.61 -16.95
N THR A 110 3.79 -14.65 -15.84
CA THR A 110 4.29 -14.37 -14.50
C THR A 110 4.82 -15.64 -13.85
N PRO A 111 5.96 -15.58 -13.14
CA PRO A 111 6.47 -16.72 -12.40
C PRO A 111 5.44 -17.09 -11.33
N ARG A 112 5.03 -18.36 -11.30
CA ARG A 112 4.17 -18.87 -10.24
C ARG A 112 4.96 -18.92 -8.94
N SER A 113 4.30 -18.63 -7.83
CA SER A 113 4.87 -18.71 -6.47
C SER A 113 5.07 -20.15 -5.98
N ASP A 114 4.68 -21.15 -6.77
CA ASP A 114 4.87 -22.57 -6.44
C ASP A 114 6.37 -22.93 -6.40
N PRO A 115 6.92 -23.33 -5.24
CA PRO A 115 8.33 -23.73 -5.12
C PRO A 115 8.65 -25.04 -5.86
N SER A 116 7.64 -25.76 -6.33
CA SER A 116 7.76 -27.01 -7.09
C SER A 116 7.93 -26.80 -8.60
N GLN A 117 7.81 -25.57 -9.11
CA GLN A 117 7.92 -25.27 -10.54
C GLN A 117 9.21 -24.51 -10.85
N PRO A 118 9.87 -24.81 -12.00
CA PRO A 118 11.03 -24.06 -12.43
C PRO A 118 10.65 -22.64 -12.88
N VAL A 119 11.49 -21.66 -12.56
CA VAL A 119 11.34 -20.28 -13.01
C VAL A 119 12.19 -20.07 -14.26
N PHE A 120 11.60 -19.58 -15.33
CA PHE A 120 12.33 -19.24 -16.55
C PHE A 120 12.65 -17.76 -16.59
N LEU A 121 13.90 -17.43 -16.90
CA LEU A 121 14.40 -16.07 -17.08
C LEU A 121 15.00 -15.92 -18.47
N VAL A 122 14.80 -14.76 -19.11
CA VAL A 122 15.39 -14.47 -20.42
C VAL A 122 16.39 -13.33 -20.30
N GLU A 123 17.63 -13.59 -20.71
CA GLU A 123 18.68 -12.59 -20.85
C GLU A 123 18.72 -12.13 -22.31
N LYS A 124 18.32 -10.87 -22.52
CA LYS A 124 18.35 -10.21 -23.83
C LYS A 124 19.67 -9.45 -24.07
N GLU A 125 20.49 -9.32 -23.04
CA GLU A 125 21.67 -8.48 -22.98
C GLU A 125 22.87 -9.25 -22.44
N ILE A 126 24.04 -9.01 -23.02
CA ILE A 126 25.33 -9.45 -22.49
C ILE A 126 25.89 -8.33 -21.63
N VAL A 127 26.05 -8.56 -20.33
CA VAL A 127 26.51 -7.54 -19.37
C VAL A 127 28.01 -7.69 -19.14
N ARG A 128 28.78 -6.61 -19.37
CA ARG A 128 30.19 -6.53 -18.96
C ARG A 128 30.32 -5.70 -17.70
N THR A 129 31.17 -6.13 -16.77
CA THR A 129 31.35 -5.45 -15.48
C THR A 129 32.73 -4.80 -15.39
N THR A 130 32.77 -3.61 -14.80
CA THR A 130 34.02 -2.91 -14.46
C THR A 130 33.90 -2.37 -13.05
N THR A 131 35.02 -2.23 -12.34
CA THR A 131 35.00 -1.83 -10.93
C THR A 131 36.01 -0.74 -10.65
N THR A 132 35.76 0.08 -9.62
CA THR A 132 36.70 1.13 -9.17
C THR A 132 37.95 0.59 -8.49
N ARG A 133 38.08 -0.74 -8.35
CA ARG A 133 39.23 -1.43 -7.74
C ARG A 133 40.54 -1.18 -8.48
N TRP A 134 40.48 -1.01 -9.79
CA TRP A 134 41.66 -0.90 -10.64
C TRP A 134 41.98 0.57 -10.95
N PRO A 135 43.27 0.96 -10.98
CA PRO A 135 43.65 2.30 -11.45
C PRO A 135 43.19 2.49 -12.90
N LEU A 136 42.94 3.74 -13.30
CA LEU A 136 42.45 4.09 -14.65
C LEU A 136 41.08 3.48 -15.02
N TRP A 137 40.28 3.03 -14.04
CA TRP A 137 38.92 2.53 -14.26
C TRP A 137 38.05 3.49 -15.10
N ARG A 138 38.27 4.81 -15.01
CA ARG A 138 37.58 5.82 -15.84
C ARG A 138 37.87 5.67 -17.34
N ILE A 139 39.08 5.27 -17.71
CA ILE A 139 39.46 5.04 -19.12
C ILE A 139 38.84 3.74 -19.63
N PHE A 140 38.85 2.67 -18.81
CA PHE A 140 38.15 1.43 -19.15
C PHE A 140 36.64 1.64 -19.29
N ASN A 141 36.02 2.45 -18.41
CA ASN A 141 34.63 2.84 -18.52
C ASN A 141 34.36 3.56 -19.85
N TYR A 142 35.25 4.45 -20.30
CA TYR A 142 35.12 5.11 -21.60
C TYR A 142 35.10 4.11 -22.76
N PHE A 143 36.02 3.14 -22.80
CA PHE A 143 36.05 2.13 -23.86
C PHE A 143 34.81 1.22 -23.82
N HIS A 144 34.42 0.73 -22.64
CA HIS A 144 33.22 -0.10 -22.50
C HIS A 144 31.94 0.65 -22.82
N ARG A 145 31.81 1.93 -22.42
CA ARG A 145 30.70 2.81 -22.78
C ARG A 145 30.63 3.01 -24.29
N THR A 146 31.76 3.31 -24.93
CA THR A 146 31.85 3.48 -26.39
C THR A 146 31.43 2.22 -27.12
N TRP A 147 31.95 1.06 -26.71
CA TRP A 147 31.55 -0.23 -27.27
C TRP A 147 30.04 -0.46 -27.11
N CYS A 148 29.54 -0.38 -25.88
CA CYS A 148 28.15 -0.64 -25.55
C CYS A 148 27.18 0.26 -26.32
N TRP A 149 27.43 1.57 -26.32
CA TRP A 149 26.58 2.54 -26.99
C TRP A 149 26.63 2.40 -28.51
N THR A 150 27.78 2.08 -29.08
CA THR A 150 27.90 1.85 -30.54
C THR A 150 27.04 0.66 -30.97
N TRP A 151 27.18 -0.50 -30.31
CA TRP A 151 26.41 -1.70 -30.67
C TRP A 151 24.91 -1.54 -30.41
N ASN A 152 24.54 -0.89 -29.30
CA ASN A 152 23.14 -0.64 -28.98
C ASN A 152 22.51 0.40 -29.93
N ALA A 153 23.25 1.44 -30.33
CA ALA A 153 22.75 2.40 -31.30
C ALA A 153 22.61 1.79 -32.71
N MET A 154 23.57 0.96 -33.13
CA MET A 154 23.45 0.20 -34.38
C MET A 154 22.21 -0.70 -34.37
N PHE A 155 21.96 -1.41 -33.25
CA PHE A 155 20.77 -2.23 -33.10
C PHE A 155 19.48 -1.38 -33.13
N PHE A 156 19.43 -0.29 -32.37
CA PHE A 156 18.24 0.54 -32.28
C PHE A 156 17.92 1.24 -33.61
N PHE A 157 18.89 1.94 -34.21
CA PHE A 157 18.68 2.70 -35.44
C PHE A 157 18.69 1.84 -36.71
N GLY A 158 19.40 0.70 -36.69
CA GLY A 158 19.50 -0.20 -37.83
C GLY A 158 18.41 -1.27 -37.90
N ILE A 159 17.92 -1.76 -36.75
CA ILE A 159 16.95 -2.87 -36.70
C ILE A 159 15.63 -2.41 -36.08
N VAL A 160 15.62 -1.84 -34.88
CA VAL A 160 14.38 -1.51 -34.17
C VAL A 160 13.59 -0.42 -34.89
N LEU A 161 14.24 0.70 -35.24
CA LEU A 161 13.57 1.84 -35.87
C LEU A 161 13.04 1.50 -37.28
N PRO A 162 13.79 0.83 -38.18
CA PRO A 162 13.30 0.52 -39.52
C PRO A 162 12.26 -0.60 -39.56
N TRP A 163 12.35 -1.60 -38.66
CA TRP A 163 11.54 -2.83 -38.77
C TRP A 163 10.49 -3.01 -37.68
N CYS A 164 10.74 -2.51 -36.47
CA CYS A 164 9.88 -2.75 -35.30
C CYS A 164 9.06 -1.51 -34.88
N SER A 165 9.37 -0.33 -35.42
CA SER A 165 8.72 0.93 -35.08
C SER A 165 7.37 1.12 -35.79
N PRO A 166 6.41 1.87 -35.20
CA PRO A 166 5.20 2.33 -35.88
C PRO A 166 5.46 3.29 -37.06
N VAL A 167 6.70 3.76 -37.24
CA VAL A 167 7.14 4.62 -38.35
C VAL A 167 8.17 3.89 -39.23
N GLY A 168 8.24 2.56 -39.13
CA GLY A 168 9.15 1.72 -39.89
C GLY A 168 8.57 1.25 -41.24
N LEU A 169 9.39 0.53 -42.00
CA LEU A 169 9.04 -0.03 -43.32
C LEU A 169 7.87 -1.01 -43.19
N ARG A 170 7.90 -1.83 -42.13
CA ARG A 170 6.86 -2.82 -41.85
C ARG A 170 5.51 -2.16 -41.53
N ALA A 171 5.52 -1.04 -40.82
CA ALA A 171 4.29 -0.28 -40.51
C ALA A 171 3.66 0.38 -41.75
N LEU A 172 4.49 0.70 -42.75
CA LEU A 172 4.04 1.25 -44.03
C LEU A 172 3.41 0.19 -44.94
N LEU A 173 4.06 -0.97 -45.09
CA LEU A 173 3.70 -1.97 -46.10
C LEU A 173 2.76 -3.08 -45.60
N CYS A 174 2.75 -3.39 -44.29
CA CYS A 174 1.87 -4.44 -43.78
C CYS A 174 0.41 -3.97 -43.71
N LEU A 175 -0.51 -4.84 -44.13
CA LEU A 175 -1.96 -4.60 -44.02
C LEU A 175 -2.43 -4.78 -42.57
N GLU A 176 -1.97 -5.85 -41.91
CA GLU A 176 -2.35 -6.20 -40.55
C GLU A 176 -1.38 -5.62 -39.51
N PRO A 177 -1.88 -5.21 -38.32
CA PRO A 177 -1.03 -4.80 -37.21
C PRO A 177 -0.10 -5.94 -36.79
N PHE A 178 1.12 -5.61 -36.37
CA PHE A 178 2.14 -6.59 -36.00
C PHE A 178 2.67 -6.38 -34.58
N MET A 179 3.31 -7.41 -34.04
CA MET A 179 3.80 -7.46 -32.66
C MET A 179 5.33 -7.64 -32.72
N PRO A 180 6.11 -6.58 -32.49
CA PRO A 180 7.57 -6.62 -32.60
C PRO A 180 8.24 -7.27 -31.38
N ASP A 181 7.63 -7.20 -30.19
CA ASP A 181 8.24 -7.71 -28.96
C ASP A 181 7.84 -9.15 -28.67
N LEU A 182 8.75 -9.86 -28.00
CA LEU A 182 8.57 -11.24 -27.54
C LEU A 182 8.54 -11.29 -26.01
N GLU A 183 7.60 -12.06 -25.49
CA GLU A 183 7.41 -12.42 -24.09
C GLU A 183 7.81 -13.89 -23.84
N LEU A 184 8.25 -14.17 -22.61
CA LEU A 184 8.64 -15.51 -22.17
C LEU A 184 7.46 -16.23 -21.52
N SER A 185 7.21 -17.48 -21.95
CA SER A 185 6.25 -18.38 -21.32
C SER A 185 6.89 -19.06 -20.12
N GLN A 186 6.27 -18.95 -18.94
CA GLN A 186 6.75 -19.61 -17.73
C GLN A 186 6.41 -21.11 -17.67
N VAL A 187 5.59 -21.61 -18.60
CA VAL A 187 5.22 -23.03 -18.65
C VAL A 187 6.33 -23.86 -19.29
N ASN A 188 6.83 -23.40 -20.43
CA ASN A 188 7.72 -24.18 -21.30
C ASN A 188 9.05 -23.47 -21.59
N GLY A 189 9.26 -22.25 -21.10
CA GLY A 189 10.44 -21.44 -21.42
C GLY A 189 10.48 -20.93 -22.88
N THR A 190 9.36 -21.03 -23.62
CA THR A 190 9.27 -20.60 -25.02
C THR A 190 8.97 -19.12 -25.15
N LEU A 191 9.44 -18.48 -26.22
CA LEU A 191 9.21 -17.07 -26.50
C LEU A 191 8.04 -16.91 -27.48
N PHE A 192 7.08 -16.04 -27.17
CA PHE A 192 5.90 -15.79 -28.00
C PHE A 192 5.63 -14.29 -28.18
N PRO A 193 4.91 -13.86 -29.24
CA PRO A 193 4.69 -12.44 -29.49
C PRO A 193 3.80 -11.78 -28.42
N ARG A 194 4.27 -10.64 -27.91
CA ARG A 194 3.66 -9.87 -26.80
C ARG A 194 2.43 -9.08 -27.24
N LYS A 195 1.24 -9.41 -26.74
CA LYS A 195 -0.04 -8.73 -27.09
C LYS A 195 -0.02 -7.22 -26.86
N SER A 196 0.64 -6.74 -25.80
CA SER A 196 0.74 -5.31 -25.51
C SER A 196 1.66 -4.54 -26.46
N SER A 197 2.51 -5.22 -27.23
CA SER A 197 3.39 -4.58 -28.23
C SER A 197 2.72 -4.33 -29.58
N LEU A 198 1.40 -4.51 -29.68
CA LEU A 198 0.67 -4.35 -30.95
C LEU A 198 0.91 -2.97 -31.58
N THR A 199 1.61 -2.95 -32.72
CA THR A 199 1.89 -1.75 -33.49
C THR A 199 0.90 -1.60 -34.64
N SER A 200 0.42 -0.37 -34.85
CA SER A 200 -0.55 -0.07 -35.90
C SER A 200 0.13 0.28 -37.22
N THR A 201 -0.39 -0.28 -38.32
CA THR A 201 0.01 -0.01 -39.69
C THR A 201 -0.75 1.17 -40.28
N LEU A 202 -0.33 1.66 -41.45
CA LEU A 202 -1.07 2.69 -42.20
C LEU A 202 -2.54 2.28 -42.40
N CYS A 203 -2.78 1.03 -42.80
CA CYS A 203 -4.13 0.52 -43.05
C CYS A 203 -4.97 0.48 -41.76
N SER A 204 -4.41 -0.01 -40.65
CA SER A 204 -5.17 -0.05 -39.39
C SER A 204 -5.39 1.34 -38.80
N LYS A 205 -4.46 2.29 -38.99
CA LYS A 205 -4.65 3.71 -38.64
C LYS A 205 -5.78 4.35 -39.45
N LEU A 206 -5.86 4.09 -40.76
CA LEU A 206 -6.95 4.59 -41.61
C LEU A 206 -8.32 4.03 -41.18
N ILE A 207 -8.41 2.71 -40.95
CA ILE A 207 -9.64 2.07 -40.47
C ILE A 207 -10.05 2.65 -39.11
N SER A 208 -9.09 2.83 -38.19
CA SER A 208 -9.33 3.42 -36.88
C SER A 208 -9.82 4.87 -36.97
N LEU A 209 -9.25 5.68 -37.86
CA LEU A 209 -9.68 7.06 -38.11
C LEU A 209 -11.15 7.11 -38.56
N TRP A 210 -11.54 6.28 -39.54
CA TRP A 210 -12.92 6.23 -40.03
C TRP A 210 -13.90 5.65 -39.00
N ARG A 211 -13.47 4.67 -38.20
CA ARG A 211 -14.26 4.16 -37.07
C ARG A 211 -14.47 5.22 -36.00
N HIS A 212 -13.46 6.01 -35.70
CA HIS A 212 -13.54 7.13 -34.76
C HIS A 212 -14.48 8.23 -35.28
N ILE A 213 -14.40 8.56 -36.58
CA ILE A 213 -15.34 9.50 -37.23
C ILE A 213 -16.78 8.99 -37.12
N SER A 214 -17.02 7.72 -37.42
CA SER A 214 -18.33 7.08 -37.29
C SER A 214 -18.86 7.13 -35.86
N LYS A 215 -18.06 6.72 -34.86
CA LYS A 215 -18.41 6.76 -33.43
C LYS A 215 -18.70 8.19 -32.94
N SER A 216 -17.91 9.17 -33.40
CA SER A 216 -18.12 10.57 -33.01
C SER A 216 -19.43 11.14 -33.55
N ARG A 217 -19.87 10.69 -34.73
CA ARG A 217 -21.15 11.07 -35.32
C ARG A 217 -22.32 10.42 -34.61
N THR A 218 -22.26 9.10 -34.39
CA THR A 218 -23.35 8.39 -33.68
C THR A 218 -23.55 8.96 -32.30
N HIS A 219 -22.46 9.22 -31.57
CA HIS A 219 -22.51 9.87 -30.25
C HIS A 219 -23.07 11.30 -30.27
N PHE A 220 -22.87 12.06 -31.36
CA PHE A 220 -23.48 13.39 -31.49
C PHE A 220 -24.98 13.31 -31.78
N GLU A 221 -25.42 12.38 -32.62
CA GLU A 221 -26.84 12.22 -32.97
C GLU A 221 -27.66 11.59 -31.82
N THR A 222 -27.05 10.72 -31.00
CA THR A 222 -27.75 10.09 -29.85
C THR A 222 -27.91 11.00 -28.64
N LYS A 223 -27.13 12.09 -28.54
CA LYS A 223 -27.27 13.05 -27.44
C LYS A 223 -28.53 13.92 -27.63
N PRO A 224 -29.36 14.17 -26.60
CA PRO A 224 -30.51 15.07 -26.69
C PRO A 224 -30.10 16.52 -26.98
N ASP A 225 -31.00 17.33 -27.56
CA ASP A 225 -30.70 18.74 -27.88
C ASP A 225 -30.88 19.61 -26.65
N THR A 226 -29.79 19.77 -25.88
CA THR A 226 -29.79 20.57 -24.65
C THR A 226 -28.92 21.82 -24.74
N GLY A 227 -28.32 22.07 -25.92
CA GLY A 227 -27.31 23.11 -26.13
C GLY A 227 -27.86 24.51 -26.37
N PHE A 228 -27.04 25.52 -26.06
CA PHE A 228 -27.32 26.96 -26.24
C PHE A 228 -27.59 27.37 -27.70
N ILE A 229 -27.05 26.61 -28.67
CA ILE A 229 -27.25 26.77 -30.12
C ILE A 229 -27.89 25.49 -30.63
N GLY A 230 -29.04 25.59 -31.29
CA GLY A 230 -29.83 24.44 -31.73
C GLY A 230 -29.10 23.51 -32.70
N LYS A 231 -29.49 22.23 -32.73
CA LYS A 231 -28.83 21.16 -33.51
C LYS A 231 -28.72 21.38 -35.01
N GLY A 232 -29.53 22.23 -35.62
CA GLY A 232 -29.50 22.48 -37.06
C GLY A 232 -28.13 22.97 -37.56
N PHE A 233 -27.62 24.06 -36.97
CA PHE A 233 -26.32 24.63 -37.36
C PHE A 233 -25.15 23.75 -36.88
N THR A 234 -25.24 23.20 -35.67
CA THR A 234 -24.18 22.36 -35.10
C THR A 234 -24.05 21.02 -35.81
N ARG A 235 -25.12 20.49 -36.43
CA ARG A 235 -25.06 19.29 -37.29
C ARG A 235 -24.23 19.53 -38.55
N HIS A 236 -24.41 20.65 -39.24
CA HIS A 236 -23.59 20.99 -40.40
C HIS A 236 -22.13 21.22 -40.01
N LEU A 237 -21.89 21.94 -38.91
CA LEU A 237 -20.54 22.19 -38.40
C LEU A 237 -19.84 20.89 -37.96
N ASN A 238 -20.58 19.97 -37.31
CA ASN A 238 -20.07 18.65 -36.92
C ASN A 238 -19.81 17.75 -38.15
N ARG A 239 -20.64 17.85 -39.20
CA ARG A 239 -20.41 17.14 -40.47
C ARG A 239 -19.15 17.66 -41.17
N ILE A 240 -18.98 18.98 -41.26
CA ILE A 240 -17.78 19.61 -41.83
C ILE A 240 -16.55 19.23 -41.00
N TRP A 241 -16.63 19.36 -39.67
CA TRP A 241 -15.53 19.01 -38.78
C TRP A 241 -15.09 17.54 -38.90
N ASN A 242 -16.04 16.60 -38.90
CA ASN A 242 -15.69 15.18 -38.92
C ASN A 242 -15.32 14.66 -40.30
N TYR A 243 -15.97 15.07 -41.39
CA TYR A 243 -15.64 14.57 -42.73
C TYR A 243 -14.56 15.39 -43.44
N PHE A 244 -14.54 16.72 -43.28
CA PHE A 244 -13.55 17.57 -43.95
C PHE A 244 -12.28 17.70 -43.09
N PHE A 245 -12.38 18.23 -41.87
CA PHE A 245 -11.20 18.46 -41.04
C PHE A 245 -10.58 17.18 -40.46
N LYS A 246 -11.37 16.21 -40.00
CA LYS A 246 -10.82 14.93 -39.49
C LYS A 246 -10.67 13.88 -40.58
N GLY A 247 -11.66 13.77 -41.47
CA GLY A 247 -11.67 12.80 -42.56
C GLY A 247 -10.65 13.16 -43.62
N LEU A 248 -10.93 14.15 -44.47
CA LEU A 248 -10.10 14.52 -45.61
C LEU A 248 -8.67 14.92 -45.19
N PHE A 249 -8.50 15.79 -44.19
CA PHE A 249 -7.16 16.19 -43.75
C PHE A 249 -6.42 15.04 -43.02
N GLY A 250 -7.13 14.23 -42.22
CA GLY A 250 -6.54 13.08 -41.55
C GLY A 250 -6.11 11.98 -42.52
N THR A 251 -6.92 11.67 -43.54
CA THR A 251 -6.56 10.70 -44.57
C THR A 251 -5.43 11.21 -45.46
N THR A 252 -5.44 12.48 -45.85
CA THR A 252 -4.35 13.07 -46.65
C THR A 252 -3.03 13.10 -45.88
N ILE A 253 -3.03 13.44 -44.60
CA ILE A 253 -1.83 13.31 -43.74
C ILE A 253 -1.34 11.86 -43.69
N LEU A 254 -2.24 10.90 -43.44
CA LEU A 254 -1.87 9.48 -43.32
C LEU A 254 -1.42 8.85 -44.65
N VAL A 255 -1.87 9.33 -45.80
CA VAL A 255 -1.51 8.76 -47.11
C VAL A 255 -0.31 9.48 -47.73
N VAL A 256 -0.13 10.78 -47.47
CA VAL A 256 0.94 11.58 -48.10
C VAL A 256 2.10 11.79 -47.13
N VAL A 257 1.84 12.31 -45.94
CA VAL A 257 2.89 12.70 -44.99
C VAL A 257 3.49 11.46 -44.32
N PHE A 258 2.67 10.50 -43.90
CA PHE A 258 3.16 9.33 -43.18
C PHE A 258 4.15 8.47 -44.00
N PRO A 259 3.91 8.12 -45.29
CA PRO A 259 4.92 7.39 -46.07
C PRO A 259 6.23 8.16 -46.25
N VAL A 260 6.16 9.48 -46.49
CA VAL A 260 7.35 10.34 -46.61
C VAL A 260 8.14 10.35 -45.31
N VAL A 261 7.46 10.46 -44.17
CA VAL A 261 8.09 10.40 -42.84
C VAL A 261 8.70 9.01 -42.60
N CYS A 262 8.01 7.91 -42.92
CA CYS A 262 8.55 6.57 -42.77
C CYS A 262 9.84 6.39 -43.59
N VAL A 263 9.83 6.76 -44.87
CA VAL A 263 11.01 6.67 -45.73
C VAL A 263 12.14 7.56 -45.20
N GLY A 264 11.84 8.81 -44.84
CA GLY A 264 12.82 9.72 -44.27
C GLY A 264 13.46 9.20 -42.97
N VAL A 265 12.64 8.64 -42.07
CA VAL A 265 13.08 8.06 -40.81
C VAL A 265 13.94 6.81 -41.04
N ILE A 266 13.56 5.93 -41.97
CA ILE A 266 14.35 4.73 -42.32
C ILE A 266 15.71 5.12 -42.90
N VAL A 267 15.74 6.04 -43.87
CA VAL A 267 16.99 6.48 -44.50
C VAL A 267 17.89 7.16 -43.48
N ALA A 268 17.35 8.07 -42.66
CA ALA A 268 18.10 8.75 -41.63
C ALA A 268 18.61 7.78 -40.56
N SER A 269 17.80 6.81 -40.11
CA SER A 269 18.21 5.88 -39.06
C SER A 269 19.27 4.90 -39.53
N ILE A 270 19.15 4.38 -40.77
CA ILE A 270 20.19 3.52 -41.36
C ILE A 270 21.48 4.31 -41.53
N PHE A 271 21.42 5.56 -41.98
CA PHE A 271 22.60 6.43 -42.09
C PHE A 271 23.27 6.66 -40.74
N VAL A 272 22.49 6.96 -39.70
CA VAL A 272 23.00 7.12 -38.32
C VAL A 272 23.61 5.82 -37.79
N ALA A 273 22.99 4.67 -38.08
CA ALA A 273 23.50 3.36 -37.67
C ALA A 273 24.84 3.04 -38.35
N LEU A 274 24.97 3.26 -39.66
CA LEU A 274 26.21 3.03 -40.42
C LEU A 274 27.34 3.95 -39.96
N THR A 275 27.02 5.18 -39.59
CA THR A 275 28.00 6.16 -39.10
C THR A 275 28.30 6.03 -37.61
N ALA A 276 27.57 5.19 -36.86
CA ALA A 276 27.69 5.06 -35.40
C ALA A 276 29.12 4.84 -34.90
N VAL A 277 29.90 4.01 -35.60
CA VAL A 277 31.30 3.71 -35.25
C VAL A 277 32.19 4.96 -35.28
N MET A 278 31.87 5.94 -36.14
CA MET A 278 32.67 7.15 -36.30
C MET A 278 32.32 8.23 -35.26
N TRP A 279 31.03 8.47 -35.00
CA TRP A 279 30.61 9.55 -34.11
C TRP A 279 30.44 9.12 -32.65
N MET A 280 30.21 7.83 -32.36
CA MET A 280 30.03 7.38 -30.97
C MET A 280 31.25 7.59 -30.07
N PRO A 281 32.50 7.32 -30.51
CA PRO A 281 33.68 7.63 -29.70
C PRO A 281 33.79 9.13 -29.38
N VAL A 282 33.44 9.99 -30.34
CA VAL A 282 33.44 11.44 -30.14
C VAL A 282 32.36 11.84 -29.13
N LEU A 283 31.16 11.26 -29.22
CA LEU A 283 30.08 11.51 -28.28
C LEU A 283 30.43 11.03 -26.86
N THR A 284 30.95 9.81 -26.71
CA THR A 284 31.32 9.29 -25.38
C THR A 284 32.52 10.04 -24.80
N LEU A 285 33.41 10.58 -25.63
CA LEU A 285 34.49 11.46 -25.19
C LEU A 285 33.91 12.80 -24.72
N ALA A 286 32.97 13.38 -25.45
CA ALA A 286 32.26 14.58 -25.01
C ALA A 286 31.52 14.34 -23.67
N VAL A 287 30.89 13.18 -23.49
CA VAL A 287 30.31 12.75 -22.20
C VAL A 287 31.38 12.62 -21.13
N GLN A 288 32.55 12.06 -21.43
CA GLN A 288 33.65 11.94 -20.49
C GLN A 288 34.19 13.31 -20.04
N VAL A 289 34.33 14.25 -20.98
CA VAL A 289 34.72 15.64 -20.71
C VAL A 289 33.63 16.35 -19.90
N THR A 290 32.36 16.13 -20.24
CA THR A 290 31.20 16.65 -19.49
C THR A 290 31.17 16.08 -18.07
N ASN A 291 31.49 14.80 -17.90
CA ASN A 291 31.57 14.18 -16.57
C ASN A 291 32.70 14.79 -15.73
N ALA A 292 33.80 15.18 -16.36
CA ALA A 292 34.90 15.86 -15.68
C ALA A 292 34.57 17.32 -15.32
N LEU A 293 33.83 18.04 -16.16
CA LEU A 293 33.63 19.50 -16.02
C LEU A 293 32.28 19.90 -15.38
N ILE A 294 31.20 19.20 -15.72
CA ILE A 294 29.81 19.60 -15.48
C ILE A 294 29.10 18.67 -14.50
N TYR A 295 29.17 17.35 -14.67
CA TYR A 295 28.43 16.41 -13.81
C TYR A 295 29.06 15.02 -13.74
N ASP A 296 29.69 14.67 -12.62
CA ASP A 296 30.39 13.39 -12.46
C ASP A 296 29.40 12.22 -12.26
N LEU A 297 28.86 11.70 -13.38
CA LEU A 297 28.00 10.50 -13.41
C LEU A 297 28.67 9.26 -12.79
N ASP A 298 29.99 9.21 -12.89
CA ASP A 298 30.81 8.09 -12.47
C ASP A 298 31.31 8.25 -11.02
N SER A 299 30.76 9.20 -10.24
CA SER A 299 31.16 9.44 -8.86
C SER A 299 31.05 8.15 -8.03
N PRO A 300 32.12 7.71 -7.33
CA PRO A 300 32.09 6.49 -6.53
C PRO A 300 31.34 6.65 -5.20
N GLU A 301 31.11 7.88 -4.73
CA GLU A 301 30.53 8.15 -3.41
C GLU A 301 29.28 9.05 -3.51
N GLN A 302 28.15 8.56 -2.96
CA GLN A 302 26.83 9.19 -3.10
C GLN A 302 26.73 10.56 -2.40
N LYS A 303 27.56 10.78 -1.36
CA LYS A 303 27.50 11.95 -0.47
C LYS A 303 28.20 13.20 -1.04
N ARG A 304 29.01 13.06 -2.10
CA ARG A 304 29.77 14.15 -2.69
C ARG A 304 28.94 14.89 -3.73
N ASN A 305 29.12 16.21 -3.84
CA ASN A 305 28.45 16.97 -4.90
C ASN A 305 28.90 16.46 -6.28
N ARG A 306 27.91 16.11 -7.09
CA ARG A 306 28.10 15.55 -8.42
C ARG A 306 28.17 16.62 -9.50
N PHE A 307 27.62 17.82 -9.24
CA PHE A 307 27.56 18.91 -10.20
C PHE A 307 28.76 19.84 -10.09
N PHE A 308 29.37 20.15 -11.23
CA PHE A 308 30.40 21.15 -11.46
C PHE A 308 31.53 21.11 -10.43
N VAL A 309 32.21 19.96 -10.27
CA VAL A 309 33.22 19.77 -9.20
C VAL A 309 34.32 20.85 -9.22
N LEU A 310 34.73 21.31 -10.40
CA LEU A 310 35.70 22.41 -10.57
C LEU A 310 35.07 23.80 -10.40
N PHE A 311 33.86 24.00 -10.93
CA PHE A 311 33.15 25.28 -10.88
C PHE A 311 32.57 25.56 -9.48
N GLU A 312 32.18 24.55 -8.72
CA GLU A 312 31.71 24.69 -7.35
C GLU A 312 32.83 25.26 -6.48
N ALA A 313 34.03 24.69 -6.58
CA ALA A 313 35.16 25.16 -5.81
C ALA A 313 35.57 26.59 -6.19
N LEU A 314 35.65 26.89 -7.49
CA LEU A 314 36.29 28.12 -7.97
C LEU A 314 35.28 29.26 -8.21
N VAL A 315 34.11 28.95 -8.74
CA VAL A 315 33.08 29.94 -9.08
C VAL A 315 31.99 30.00 -8.03
N TRP A 316 31.50 28.88 -7.50
CA TRP A 316 30.40 28.91 -6.52
C TRP A 316 30.88 29.40 -5.14
N LYS A 317 31.93 28.78 -4.59
CA LYS A 317 32.43 29.12 -3.25
C LYS A 317 33.16 30.46 -3.20
N ILE A 318 33.94 30.79 -4.22
CA ILE A 318 34.79 31.99 -4.22
C ILE A 318 34.12 33.14 -4.98
N GLY A 319 33.69 32.91 -6.23
CA GLY A 319 33.09 33.97 -7.05
C GLY A 319 31.69 34.39 -6.62
N LEU A 320 30.74 33.44 -6.61
CA LEU A 320 29.32 33.70 -6.41
C LEU A 320 28.99 33.96 -4.95
N GLN A 321 29.30 33.01 -4.05
CA GLN A 321 29.02 33.18 -2.62
C GLN A 321 29.86 34.30 -2.00
N GLY A 322 31.08 34.53 -2.50
CA GLY A 322 31.97 35.57 -1.99
C GLY A 322 31.67 36.97 -2.52
N CYS A 323 31.58 37.15 -3.84
CA CYS A 323 31.62 38.49 -4.46
C CYS A 323 30.29 38.90 -5.10
N VAL A 324 29.62 38.00 -5.81
CA VAL A 324 28.44 38.36 -6.63
C VAL A 324 27.15 38.38 -5.80
N GLN A 325 26.99 37.45 -4.85
CA GLN A 325 25.80 37.35 -3.99
C GLN A 325 25.43 38.67 -3.28
N PRO A 326 26.35 39.45 -2.68
CA PRO A 326 25.99 40.72 -2.05
C PRO A 326 25.60 41.81 -3.08
N LEU A 327 26.27 41.87 -4.23
CA LEU A 327 25.96 42.85 -5.28
C LEU A 327 24.62 42.56 -5.97
N ALA A 328 24.36 41.29 -6.25
CA ALA A 328 23.10 40.85 -6.85
C ALA A 328 21.92 41.04 -5.90
N ALA A 329 22.08 40.78 -4.60
CA ALA A 329 21.04 41.05 -3.61
C ALA A 329 20.64 42.54 -3.58
N LEU A 330 21.62 43.44 -3.71
CA LEU A 330 21.39 44.89 -3.73
C LEU A 330 20.72 45.34 -5.03
N PHE A 331 21.15 44.81 -6.18
CA PHE A 331 20.53 45.09 -7.47
C PHE A 331 19.08 44.58 -7.57
N VAL A 332 18.81 43.37 -7.07
CA VAL A 332 17.47 42.78 -7.05
C VAL A 332 16.53 43.61 -6.17
N ALA A 333 17.00 44.04 -5.00
CA ALA A 333 16.23 44.90 -4.12
C ALA A 333 15.92 46.27 -4.76
N ALA A 334 16.89 46.87 -5.47
CA ALA A 334 16.76 48.23 -6.00
C ALA A 334 15.98 48.33 -7.32
N PHE A 335 16.13 47.36 -8.23
CA PHE A 335 15.61 47.49 -9.60
C PHE A 335 14.62 46.40 -10.00
N VAL A 336 14.89 45.15 -9.60
CA VAL A 336 14.09 44.00 -10.05
C VAL A 336 12.75 43.96 -9.33
N CYS A 337 12.72 44.14 -8.01
CA CYS A 337 11.48 44.22 -7.24
C CYS A 337 10.50 45.31 -7.75
N PRO A 338 10.93 46.57 -7.97
CA PRO A 338 10.03 47.59 -8.51
C PRO A 338 9.62 47.31 -9.96
N LEU A 339 10.51 46.80 -10.81
CA LEU A 339 10.16 46.45 -12.19
C LEU A 339 9.11 45.32 -12.24
N ILE A 340 9.27 44.27 -11.44
CA ILE A 340 8.30 43.17 -11.34
C ILE A 340 6.95 43.71 -10.85
N SER A 341 6.95 44.61 -9.86
CA SER A 341 5.70 45.23 -9.39
C SER A 341 4.98 46.03 -10.49
N LEU A 342 5.74 46.74 -11.33
CA LEU A 342 5.21 47.52 -12.46
C LEU A 342 4.69 46.61 -13.58
N VAL A 343 5.35 45.49 -13.86
CA VAL A 343 4.89 44.49 -14.83
C VAL A 343 3.62 43.79 -14.35
N ILE A 344 3.53 43.44 -13.06
CA ILE A 344 2.31 42.87 -12.48
C ILE A 344 1.15 43.86 -12.57
N LEU A 345 1.39 45.15 -12.29
CA LEU A 345 0.39 46.21 -12.46
C LEU A 345 -0.06 46.33 -13.93
N ALA A 346 0.89 46.40 -14.87
CA ALA A 346 0.61 46.51 -16.30
C ALA A 346 -0.16 45.29 -16.83
N GLY A 347 0.22 44.07 -16.39
CA GLY A 347 -0.50 42.84 -16.70
C GLY A 347 -1.92 42.82 -16.12
N GLY A 348 -2.11 43.36 -14.92
CA GLY A 348 -3.43 43.54 -14.30
C GLY A 348 -4.33 44.48 -15.10
N VAL A 349 -3.80 45.65 -15.52
CA VAL A 349 -4.52 46.63 -16.34
C VAL A 349 -4.85 46.05 -17.71
N ALA A 350 -3.89 45.42 -18.39
CA ALA A 350 -4.12 44.81 -19.69
C ALA A 350 -5.18 43.70 -19.62
N ARG A 351 -5.12 42.82 -18.61
CA ARG A 351 -6.11 41.76 -18.40
C ARG A 351 -7.52 42.31 -18.20
N TYR A 352 -7.67 43.43 -17.48
CA TYR A 352 -8.95 44.10 -17.30
C TYR A 352 -9.53 44.59 -18.62
N TRP A 353 -8.72 45.30 -19.42
CA TRP A 353 -9.18 45.83 -20.72
C TRP A 353 -9.48 44.74 -21.74
N PHE A 354 -8.64 43.70 -21.83
CA PHE A 354 -8.92 42.56 -22.72
C PHE A 354 -10.17 41.80 -22.32
N ARG A 355 -10.44 41.65 -21.01
CA ARG A 355 -11.67 41.04 -20.53
C ARG A 355 -12.89 41.89 -20.88
N LEU A 356 -12.82 43.21 -20.67
CA LEU A 356 -13.90 44.13 -21.01
C LEU A 356 -14.22 44.10 -22.51
N PHE A 357 -13.18 44.08 -23.35
CA PHE A 357 -13.32 43.96 -24.79
C PHE A 357 -13.91 42.60 -25.22
N TRP A 358 -13.45 41.51 -24.61
CA TRP A 358 -13.96 40.16 -24.87
C TRP A 358 -15.43 40.00 -24.48
N ASP A 359 -15.81 40.49 -23.30
CA ASP A 359 -17.18 40.42 -22.80
C ASP A 359 -18.13 41.26 -23.69
N ALA A 360 -17.70 42.46 -24.11
CA ALA A 360 -18.47 43.31 -25.02
C ALA A 360 -18.64 42.68 -26.41
N THR A 361 -17.58 42.10 -26.97
CA THR A 361 -17.61 41.46 -28.29
C THR A 361 -18.48 40.20 -28.29
N ILE A 362 -18.36 39.33 -27.29
CA ILE A 362 -19.20 38.13 -27.15
C ILE A 362 -20.68 38.49 -26.99
N PHE A 363 -20.99 39.47 -26.16
CA PHE A 363 -22.37 39.83 -25.85
C PHE A 363 -23.11 40.36 -27.08
N HIS A 364 -22.51 41.30 -27.81
CA HIS A 364 -23.15 41.96 -28.95
C HIS A 364 -23.16 41.11 -30.23
N LEU A 365 -22.15 40.26 -30.44
CA LEU A 365 -22.03 39.46 -31.67
C LEU A 365 -22.73 38.10 -31.56
N ILE A 366 -22.66 37.42 -30.40
CA ILE A 366 -23.03 36.00 -30.28
C ILE A 366 -24.27 35.84 -29.39
N ILE A 367 -24.23 36.34 -28.16
CA ILE A 367 -25.27 36.07 -27.15
C ILE A 367 -26.60 36.75 -27.54
N LYS A 368 -26.57 38.05 -27.88
CA LYS A 368 -27.78 38.84 -28.19
C LYS A 368 -28.59 38.30 -29.37
N LYS A 369 -27.95 37.67 -30.36
CA LYS A 369 -28.60 37.25 -31.61
C LYS A 369 -28.92 35.76 -31.71
N ARG A 370 -28.25 34.90 -30.91
CA ARG A 370 -28.33 33.43 -31.09
C ARG A 370 -28.51 32.63 -29.80
N GLY A 371 -28.53 33.26 -28.63
CA GLY A 371 -28.65 32.57 -27.36
C GLY A 371 -30.04 32.01 -27.09
N ARG A 372 -30.11 30.75 -26.65
CA ARG A 372 -31.31 30.10 -26.08
C ARG A 372 -31.02 29.66 -24.65
N ILE A 373 -32.06 29.49 -23.83
CA ILE A 373 -31.91 29.00 -22.45
C ILE A 373 -31.57 27.49 -22.51
N PRO A 374 -30.39 27.05 -22.04
CA PRO A 374 -30.02 25.63 -22.08
C PRO A 374 -30.77 24.83 -21.01
N ALA A 375 -31.06 23.57 -21.31
CA ALA A 375 -31.72 22.64 -20.38
C ALA A 375 -30.75 22.02 -19.36
N SER A 376 -29.45 22.02 -19.65
CA SER A 376 -28.40 21.46 -18.78
C SER A 376 -27.11 22.28 -18.86
N ASP A 377 -26.33 22.26 -17.79
CA ASP A 377 -25.01 22.90 -17.75
C ASP A 377 -24.09 22.33 -18.87
N SER A 378 -23.43 23.23 -19.59
CA SER A 378 -22.47 22.91 -20.65
C SER A 378 -21.17 23.66 -20.40
N PHE A 379 -20.06 23.21 -21.00
CA PHE A 379 -18.77 23.93 -20.90
C PHE A 379 -18.86 25.41 -21.30
N VAL A 380 -19.78 25.76 -22.20
CA VAL A 380 -19.95 27.12 -22.72
C VAL A 380 -20.89 27.97 -21.86
N VAL A 381 -21.89 27.36 -21.19
CA VAL A 381 -22.90 28.08 -20.41
C VAL A 381 -23.32 27.22 -19.21
N LYS A 382 -23.20 27.79 -18.01
CA LYS A 382 -23.72 27.24 -16.76
C LYS A 382 -24.99 28.00 -16.37
N ARG A 383 -26.07 27.30 -16.02
CA ARG A 383 -27.29 27.94 -15.52
C ARG A 383 -27.04 28.40 -14.07
N ILE A 384 -27.38 29.65 -13.74
CA ILE A 384 -27.12 30.25 -12.42
C ILE A 384 -28.43 30.42 -11.62
N ALA A 385 -29.59 30.49 -12.30
CA ALA A 385 -30.90 30.54 -11.65
C ALA A 385 -31.99 29.85 -12.53
N GLY A 386 -33.00 29.27 -11.88
CA GLY A 386 -34.17 28.62 -12.50
C GLY A 386 -34.68 27.39 -11.71
N PRO A 387 -35.91 26.92 -11.97
CA PRO A 387 -36.46 25.73 -11.31
C PRO A 387 -35.59 24.50 -11.61
N GLY A 388 -35.26 23.73 -10.57
CA GLY A 388 -34.37 22.56 -10.63
C GLY A 388 -32.88 22.83 -10.38
N LEU A 389 -32.50 24.05 -9.96
CA LEU A 389 -31.10 24.45 -9.73
C LEU A 389 -30.75 24.72 -8.26
N ALA A 390 -31.74 24.87 -7.37
CA ALA A 390 -31.48 24.94 -5.94
C ALA A 390 -30.94 23.58 -5.48
N SER A 391 -29.77 23.55 -4.85
CA SER A 391 -29.22 22.33 -4.23
C SER A 391 -30.09 21.86 -3.06
N ASP A 392 -30.87 22.78 -2.48
CA ASP A 392 -31.49 22.67 -1.17
C ASP A 392 -33.02 22.59 -1.31
N TYR A 393 -33.49 21.58 -2.03
CA TYR A 393 -34.88 21.16 -1.99
C TYR A 393 -35.01 19.81 -1.29
N TYR A 394 -36.11 19.65 -0.56
CA TYR A 394 -36.48 18.42 0.13
C TYR A 394 -37.72 17.80 -0.50
N PHE A 395 -37.90 16.49 -0.32
CA PHE A 395 -39.10 15.77 -0.71
C PHE A 395 -39.94 15.49 0.54
N GLN A 396 -41.18 15.95 0.54
CA GLN A 396 -42.15 15.66 1.60
C GLN A 396 -42.88 14.36 1.27
N ILE A 397 -42.69 13.32 2.09
CA ILE A 397 -43.47 12.07 2.01
C ILE A 397 -44.66 12.11 2.94
N SER A 398 -45.69 11.32 2.64
CA SER A 398 -46.83 11.15 3.55
C SER A 398 -46.52 10.10 4.64
N PRO A 399 -47.13 10.18 5.84
CA PRO A 399 -46.89 9.20 6.91
C PRO A 399 -47.33 7.79 6.51
N GLU A 400 -48.33 7.64 5.64
CA GLU A 400 -48.78 6.36 5.11
C GLU A 400 -47.72 5.70 4.23
N GLN A 401 -47.07 6.48 3.36
CA GLN A 401 -45.96 6.01 2.53
C GLN A 401 -44.76 5.61 3.40
N ALA A 402 -44.48 6.38 4.46
CA ALA A 402 -43.42 6.07 5.41
C ALA A 402 -43.66 4.73 6.12
N LEU A 403 -44.89 4.49 6.58
CA LEU A 403 -45.28 3.24 7.24
C LEU A 403 -45.29 2.03 6.28
N ALA A 404 -45.68 2.22 5.02
CA ALA A 404 -45.61 1.17 4.01
C ALA A 404 -44.15 0.76 3.73
N ALA A 405 -43.24 1.74 3.60
CA ALA A 405 -41.82 1.46 3.47
C ALA A 405 -41.26 0.78 4.74
N PHE A 406 -41.71 1.22 5.91
CA PHE A 406 -41.32 0.65 7.19
C PHE A 406 -41.72 -0.84 7.31
N GLU A 407 -42.92 -1.22 6.87
CA GLU A 407 -43.35 -2.64 6.84
C GLU A 407 -42.47 -3.47 5.90
N ALA A 408 -42.10 -2.94 4.72
CA ALA A 408 -41.18 -3.62 3.81
C ALA A 408 -39.79 -3.86 4.45
N LYS A 409 -39.33 -2.95 5.32
CA LYS A 409 -38.08 -3.12 6.08
C LYS A 409 -38.20 -4.11 7.23
N MET A 410 -39.35 -4.19 7.90
CA MET A 410 -39.59 -5.27 8.87
C MET A 410 -39.60 -6.64 8.19
N GLU A 411 -40.23 -6.75 7.01
CA GLU A 411 -40.20 -7.98 6.21
C GLU A 411 -38.76 -8.32 5.79
N TRP A 412 -37.95 -7.32 5.44
CA TRP A 412 -36.52 -7.52 5.14
C TRP A 412 -35.77 -8.17 6.30
N ASP A 413 -35.98 -7.68 7.51
CA ASP A 413 -35.33 -8.20 8.72
C ASP A 413 -35.84 -9.62 9.04
N GLU A 414 -37.12 -9.93 8.79
CA GLU A 414 -37.64 -11.30 8.86
C GLU A 414 -36.98 -12.22 7.82
N LEU A 415 -36.77 -11.77 6.59
CA LEU A 415 -36.07 -12.54 5.56
C LEU A 415 -34.61 -12.81 5.92
N ALA A 416 -33.94 -11.87 6.59
CA ALA A 416 -32.59 -12.07 7.10
C ALA A 416 -32.54 -13.14 8.20
N ALA A 417 -33.47 -13.11 9.15
CA ALA A 417 -33.58 -14.14 10.18
C ALA A 417 -33.96 -15.51 9.56
N TYR A 418 -34.88 -15.52 8.60
CA TYR A 418 -35.28 -16.72 7.85
C TYR A 418 -34.10 -17.34 7.08
N GLN A 419 -33.27 -16.50 6.42
CA GLN A 419 -32.07 -16.95 5.73
C GLN A 419 -31.17 -17.77 6.67
N THR A 420 -30.82 -17.23 7.83
CA THR A 420 -29.94 -17.91 8.79
C THR A 420 -30.52 -19.24 9.27
N VAL A 421 -31.82 -19.31 9.54
CA VAL A 421 -32.48 -20.56 9.97
C VAL A 421 -32.47 -21.61 8.86
N VAL A 422 -32.80 -21.23 7.63
CA VAL A 422 -32.87 -22.17 6.50
C VAL A 422 -31.48 -22.60 6.04
N GLU A 423 -30.48 -21.72 6.03
CA GLU A 423 -29.09 -22.07 5.76
C GLU A 423 -28.56 -23.12 6.75
N ASN A 424 -28.86 -22.94 8.04
CA ASN A 424 -28.53 -23.93 9.05
C ASN A 424 -29.28 -25.25 8.82
N THR A 425 -30.54 -25.20 8.40
CA THR A 425 -31.34 -26.40 8.10
C THR A 425 -30.80 -27.16 6.87
N ILE A 426 -30.40 -26.45 5.80
CA ILE A 426 -29.82 -27.04 4.59
C ILE A 426 -28.45 -27.68 4.90
N THR A 427 -27.65 -27.05 5.76
CA THR A 427 -26.31 -27.54 6.11
C THR A 427 -26.32 -28.59 7.22
N GLN A 428 -27.43 -28.77 7.95
CA GLN A 428 -27.55 -29.71 9.06
C GLN A 428 -27.18 -31.16 8.67
N PRO A 429 -27.67 -31.75 7.56
CA PRO A 429 -27.33 -33.12 7.18
C PRO A 429 -25.85 -33.32 6.89
N GLN A 430 -25.16 -32.28 6.36
CA GLN A 430 -23.72 -32.33 6.14
C GLN A 430 -22.95 -32.33 7.46
N ARG A 431 -23.39 -31.49 8.41
CA ARG A 431 -22.83 -31.42 9.76
C ARG A 431 -23.04 -32.76 10.49
N ASP A 432 -24.25 -33.30 10.47
CA ASP A 432 -24.57 -34.59 11.08
C ASP A 432 -23.76 -35.74 10.47
N PHE A 433 -23.58 -35.76 9.14
CA PHE A 433 -22.74 -36.74 8.48
C PHE A 433 -21.26 -36.58 8.86
N SER A 434 -20.75 -35.35 8.90
CA SER A 434 -19.37 -35.08 9.33
C SER A 434 -19.12 -35.49 10.78
N GLN A 435 -20.08 -35.20 11.67
CA GLN A 435 -20.04 -35.59 13.08
C GLN A 435 -20.14 -37.11 13.25
N PHE A 436 -20.96 -37.79 12.45
CA PHE A 436 -21.02 -39.26 12.44
C PHE A 436 -19.67 -39.87 12.05
N VAL A 437 -19.04 -39.37 10.98
CA VAL A 437 -17.73 -39.86 10.53
C VAL A 437 -16.65 -39.57 11.57
N GLU A 438 -16.66 -38.39 12.18
CA GLU A 438 -15.74 -38.03 13.26
C GLU A 438 -15.97 -38.91 14.51
N ALA A 439 -17.22 -39.18 14.89
CA ALA A 439 -17.55 -40.03 16.04
C ALA A 439 -17.19 -41.50 15.81
N CYS A 440 -17.39 -42.02 14.59
CA CYS A 440 -17.09 -43.43 14.28
C CYS A 440 -15.62 -43.68 13.94
N PHE A 441 -14.95 -42.72 13.30
CA PHE A 441 -13.62 -42.95 12.72
C PHE A 441 -12.55 -41.91 13.14
N GLY A 442 -12.90 -40.89 13.93
CA GLY A 442 -11.96 -39.86 14.39
C GLY A 442 -10.86 -40.40 15.30
N SER A 443 -11.11 -41.48 16.05
CA SER A 443 -10.10 -42.20 16.83
C SER A 443 -9.02 -42.87 15.97
N PHE A 444 -9.27 -43.03 14.66
CA PHE A 444 -8.34 -43.62 13.69
C PHE A 444 -7.67 -42.56 12.81
N SER A 445 -7.79 -41.27 13.14
CA SER A 445 -7.23 -40.13 12.37
C SER A 445 -7.65 -40.11 10.89
N THR A 446 -8.77 -40.75 10.54
CA THR A 446 -9.27 -40.72 9.16
C THR A 446 -10.03 -39.42 8.92
N GLN A 447 -9.78 -38.81 7.76
CA GLN A 447 -10.47 -37.59 7.34
C GLN A 447 -11.59 -37.96 6.38
N LEU A 448 -12.66 -37.15 6.41
CA LEU A 448 -13.80 -37.30 5.52
C LEU A 448 -13.36 -37.14 4.06
N ALA A 449 -13.41 -38.24 3.30
CA ALA A 449 -13.12 -38.20 1.87
C ALA A 449 -14.26 -37.49 1.12
N LYS A 450 -13.94 -36.43 0.37
CA LYS A 450 -14.91 -35.65 -0.45
C LYS A 450 -15.34 -36.38 -1.73
N ASN A 451 -15.60 -37.68 -1.63
CA ASN A 451 -15.83 -38.58 -2.75
C ASN A 451 -17.12 -39.39 -2.48
N GLY A 452 -17.81 -39.84 -3.54
CA GLY A 452 -18.97 -40.73 -3.39
C GLY A 452 -20.24 -40.05 -2.83
N PRO A 453 -21.01 -40.70 -1.93
CA PRO A 453 -22.30 -40.20 -1.43
C PRO A 453 -22.23 -38.81 -0.77
N TYR A 454 -21.13 -38.50 -0.06
CA TYR A 454 -20.93 -37.19 0.55
C TYR A 454 -20.84 -36.07 -0.49
N LYS A 455 -20.20 -36.32 -1.64
CA LYS A 455 -20.13 -35.36 -2.75
C LYS A 455 -21.50 -35.09 -3.37
N ASN A 456 -22.38 -36.09 -3.40
CA ASN A 456 -23.76 -35.91 -3.88
C ASN A 456 -24.57 -35.05 -2.89
N LEU A 457 -24.41 -35.29 -1.58
CA LEU A 457 -25.02 -34.47 -0.53
C LEU A 457 -24.49 -33.04 -0.53
N GLU A 458 -23.18 -32.86 -0.75
CA GLU A 458 -22.55 -31.55 -0.91
C GLU A 458 -23.13 -30.79 -2.09
N LYS A 459 -23.29 -31.48 -3.24
CA LYS A 459 -23.90 -30.90 -4.43
C LYS A 459 -25.38 -30.54 -4.21
N GLU A 460 -26.16 -31.42 -3.61
CA GLU A 460 -27.59 -31.17 -3.37
C GLU A 460 -27.81 -29.99 -2.40
N ALA A 461 -27.04 -29.91 -1.33
CA ALA A 461 -27.09 -28.78 -0.41
C ALA A 461 -26.64 -27.48 -1.09
N GLN A 462 -25.64 -27.53 -1.96
CA GLN A 462 -25.21 -26.37 -2.75
C GLN A 462 -26.31 -25.92 -3.72
N ASP A 463 -26.96 -26.86 -4.41
CA ASP A 463 -28.08 -26.57 -5.32
C ASP A 463 -29.23 -25.91 -4.53
N LEU A 464 -29.60 -26.45 -3.36
CA LEU A 464 -30.62 -25.85 -2.48
C LEU A 464 -30.21 -24.46 -1.97
N MET A 465 -28.94 -24.26 -1.64
CA MET A 465 -28.39 -22.97 -1.20
C MET A 465 -28.51 -21.92 -2.32
N THR A 466 -28.19 -22.30 -3.56
CA THR A 466 -28.33 -21.39 -4.70
C THR A 466 -29.79 -21.00 -4.95
N VAL A 467 -30.73 -21.94 -4.85
CA VAL A 467 -32.17 -21.67 -4.99
C VAL A 467 -32.69 -20.77 -3.86
N LEU A 468 -32.23 -21.00 -2.63
CA LEU A 468 -32.56 -20.14 -1.49
C LEU A 468 -32.10 -18.70 -1.73
N HIS A 469 -30.82 -18.52 -2.06
CA HIS A 469 -30.29 -17.19 -2.34
C HIS A 469 -30.99 -16.51 -3.52
N GLU A 470 -31.28 -17.23 -4.61
CA GLU A 470 -32.01 -16.66 -5.74
C GLU A 470 -33.39 -16.14 -5.34
N LYS A 471 -34.16 -16.93 -4.58
CA LYS A 471 -35.49 -16.53 -4.11
C LYS A 471 -35.44 -15.38 -3.12
N LEU A 472 -34.50 -15.40 -2.17
CA LEU A 472 -34.31 -14.32 -1.20
C LEU A 472 -33.87 -13.03 -1.88
N GLU A 473 -32.90 -13.09 -2.78
CA GLU A 473 -32.43 -11.91 -3.51
C GLU A 473 -33.52 -11.35 -4.44
N ARG A 474 -34.37 -12.20 -5.02
CA ARG A 474 -35.54 -11.74 -5.78
C ARG A 474 -36.51 -10.96 -4.89
N ARG A 475 -36.89 -11.52 -3.73
CA ARG A 475 -37.81 -10.83 -2.81
C ARG A 475 -37.19 -9.57 -2.23
N ARG A 476 -35.90 -9.59 -1.88
CA ARG A 476 -35.15 -8.40 -1.47
C ARG A 476 -35.20 -7.31 -2.52
N ARG A 477 -34.94 -7.61 -3.79
CA ARG A 477 -35.07 -6.61 -4.87
C ARG A 477 -36.47 -6.00 -4.95
N ASP A 478 -37.52 -6.79 -4.74
CA ASP A 478 -38.91 -6.31 -4.72
C ASP A 478 -39.22 -5.39 -3.52
N LEU A 479 -38.55 -5.61 -2.38
CA LEU A 479 -38.72 -4.82 -1.15
C LEU A 479 -37.85 -3.55 -1.09
N GLN A 480 -36.85 -3.40 -1.95
CA GLN A 480 -36.03 -2.19 -1.97
C GLN A 480 -36.80 -1.01 -2.57
N THR A 481 -36.67 0.16 -1.93
CA THR A 481 -37.30 1.40 -2.43
C THR A 481 -36.70 1.93 -3.74
N GLY A 482 -35.56 1.38 -4.21
CA GLY A 482 -34.90 1.80 -5.45
C GLY A 482 -34.35 3.25 -5.44
N LEU A 483 -34.43 3.94 -4.29
CA LEU A 483 -34.02 5.32 -4.14
C LEU A 483 -32.50 5.45 -4.04
N SER A 484 -31.91 6.37 -4.80
CA SER A 484 -30.49 6.71 -4.68
C SER A 484 -30.18 7.38 -3.34
N VAL A 485 -28.96 7.20 -2.82
CA VAL A 485 -28.51 7.73 -1.51
C VAL A 485 -28.75 9.23 -1.38
N SER A 486 -28.56 10.00 -2.46
CA SER A 486 -28.77 11.46 -2.49
C SER A 486 -30.24 11.89 -2.44
N VAL A 487 -31.16 11.03 -2.88
CA VAL A 487 -32.60 11.28 -2.76
C VAL A 487 -33.07 10.90 -1.38
N LYS A 488 -32.55 9.80 -0.82
CA LYS A 488 -32.89 9.35 0.53
C LYS A 488 -32.51 10.35 1.63
N SER A 489 -31.40 11.09 1.46
CA SER A 489 -30.99 12.18 2.36
C SER A 489 -31.85 13.44 2.26
N LYS A 490 -32.69 13.54 1.23
CA LYS A 490 -33.56 14.70 0.98
C LYS A 490 -35.02 14.46 1.34
N ILE A 491 -35.38 13.25 1.76
CA ILE A 491 -36.74 12.90 2.15
C ILE A 491 -36.95 13.32 3.61
N LYS A 492 -38.00 14.10 3.87
CA LYS A 492 -38.38 14.59 5.19
C LYS A 492 -39.89 14.47 5.42
N LEU A 493 -40.27 14.51 6.70
CA LEU A 493 -41.65 14.57 7.19
C LEU A 493 -41.87 15.88 7.94
N GLU A 494 -43.12 16.32 8.06
CA GLU A 494 -43.47 17.41 8.97
C GLU A 494 -43.35 16.94 10.43
N THR A 495 -43.14 17.86 11.38
CA THR A 495 -42.97 17.53 12.81
C THR A 495 -44.11 16.69 13.39
N SER A 496 -45.36 16.98 13.02
CA SER A 496 -46.54 16.21 13.46
C SER A 496 -46.58 14.81 12.83
N GLU A 497 -46.33 14.73 11.53
CA GLU A 497 -46.34 13.49 10.74
C GLU A 497 -45.21 12.54 11.15
N LEU A 498 -44.02 13.07 11.44
CA LEU A 498 -42.86 12.30 11.91
C LEU A 498 -43.13 11.63 13.26
N LYS A 499 -43.72 12.37 14.22
CA LYS A 499 -44.09 11.83 15.52
C LYS A 499 -45.10 10.68 15.38
N ILE A 500 -46.10 10.85 14.51
CA ILE A 500 -47.10 9.81 14.23
C ILE A 500 -46.45 8.58 13.59
N ALA A 501 -45.57 8.78 12.60
CA ALA A 501 -44.88 7.70 11.90
C ALA A 501 -43.95 6.88 12.82
N ILE A 502 -43.23 7.53 13.74
CA ILE A 502 -42.40 6.87 14.74
C ILE A 502 -43.25 6.10 15.76
N GLN A 503 -44.33 6.71 16.27
CA GLN A 503 -45.20 6.05 17.23
C GLN A 503 -45.88 4.80 16.64
N GLN A 504 -46.43 4.91 15.44
CA GLN A 504 -47.07 3.77 14.77
C GLN A 504 -46.03 2.72 14.36
N GLY A 505 -44.85 3.14 13.89
CA GLY A 505 -43.73 2.23 13.65
C GLY A 505 -43.34 1.44 14.90
N ALA A 506 -43.24 2.09 16.05
CA ALA A 506 -42.93 1.43 17.33
C ALA A 506 -43.97 0.35 17.71
N LEU A 507 -45.26 0.64 17.54
CA LEU A 507 -46.34 -0.33 17.79
C LEU A 507 -46.29 -1.51 16.81
N MET A 508 -45.93 -1.27 15.55
CA MET A 508 -45.72 -2.34 14.58
C MET A 508 -44.55 -3.24 14.99
N LEU A 509 -43.43 -2.66 15.44
CA LEU A 509 -42.27 -3.41 15.92
C LEU A 509 -42.58 -4.24 17.15
N GLU A 510 -43.24 -3.65 18.15
CA GLU A 510 -43.61 -4.31 19.41
C GLU A 510 -44.46 -5.57 19.15
N ARG A 511 -45.34 -5.53 18.15
CA ARG A 511 -46.18 -6.67 17.77
C ARG A 511 -45.44 -7.71 16.91
N PHE A 512 -44.55 -7.27 16.02
CA PHE A 512 -43.94 -8.10 14.98
C PHE A 512 -42.63 -8.76 15.42
N TYR A 513 -41.73 -8.02 16.07
CA TYR A 513 -40.37 -8.52 16.39
C TYR A 513 -40.37 -9.69 17.38
N PRO A 514 -41.13 -9.65 18.50
CA PRO A 514 -41.15 -10.76 19.45
C PRO A 514 -41.71 -12.07 18.89
N THR A 515 -42.61 -11.99 17.91
CA THR A 515 -43.30 -13.16 17.34
C THR A 515 -42.58 -13.73 16.12
N HIS A 516 -42.04 -12.87 15.25
CA HIS A 516 -41.50 -13.29 13.95
C HIS A 516 -39.96 -13.32 13.87
N ILE A 517 -39.28 -12.42 14.58
CA ILE A 517 -37.85 -12.15 14.39
C ILE A 517 -37.04 -12.71 15.56
N LEU A 518 -37.31 -12.28 16.80
CA LEU A 518 -36.55 -12.67 17.99
C LEU A 518 -36.45 -14.20 18.19
N PRO A 519 -37.49 -15.03 17.95
CA PRO A 519 -37.38 -16.48 18.08
C PRO A 519 -36.45 -17.14 17.05
N LYS A 520 -36.22 -16.47 15.92
CA LYS A 520 -35.37 -16.96 14.81
C LYS A 520 -33.94 -16.44 14.92
N LEU A 521 -33.68 -15.43 15.75
CA LEU A 521 -32.33 -14.95 16.03
C LEU A 521 -31.64 -15.90 17.01
N GLY A 522 -30.42 -16.32 16.70
CA GLY A 522 -29.59 -17.14 17.59
C GLY A 522 -28.98 -16.39 18.79
N CYS A 523 -29.47 -15.19 19.13
CA CYS A 523 -28.95 -14.35 20.22
C CYS A 523 -30.01 -14.14 21.32
N SER A 524 -29.58 -13.83 22.54
CA SER A 524 -30.53 -13.44 23.60
C SER A 524 -31.12 -12.06 23.33
N GLU A 525 -32.30 -11.78 23.87
CA GLU A 525 -32.95 -10.47 23.73
C GLU A 525 -32.06 -9.33 24.25
N ASP A 526 -31.39 -9.54 25.39
CA ASP A 526 -30.43 -8.56 25.93
C ASP A 526 -29.29 -8.26 24.96
N GLN A 527 -28.74 -9.29 24.29
CA GLN A 527 -27.68 -9.13 23.29
C GLN A 527 -28.17 -8.39 22.04
N PHE A 528 -29.44 -8.58 21.65
CA PHE A 528 -30.05 -7.85 20.53
C PHE A 528 -30.12 -6.35 20.83
N TRP A 529 -30.59 -5.96 22.01
CA TRP A 529 -30.67 -4.56 22.42
C TRP A 529 -29.28 -3.94 22.60
N ASP A 530 -28.32 -4.67 23.19
CA ASP A 530 -26.94 -4.23 23.35
C ASP A 530 -26.24 -3.99 22.01
N ASN A 531 -26.42 -4.88 21.02
CA ASN A 531 -25.85 -4.73 19.67
C ASN A 531 -26.37 -3.49 18.93
N ARG A 532 -27.58 -3.02 19.28
CA ARG A 532 -28.19 -1.81 18.73
C ARG A 532 -27.94 -0.57 19.61
N ALA A 533 -27.22 -0.72 20.72
CA ALA A 533 -26.96 0.32 21.72
C ALA A 533 -28.24 1.00 22.26
N LEU A 534 -29.32 0.22 22.40
CA LEU A 534 -30.63 0.64 22.90
C LEU A 534 -30.93 -0.02 24.25
N SER A 535 -31.77 0.62 25.07
CA SER A 535 -32.26 -0.01 26.29
C SER A 535 -33.30 -1.10 25.97
N PRO A 536 -33.39 -2.18 26.76
CA PRO A 536 -34.40 -3.22 26.57
C PRO A 536 -35.81 -2.62 26.52
N GLY A 537 -36.56 -2.92 25.46
CA GLY A 537 -37.93 -2.45 25.26
C GLY A 537 -38.06 -1.04 24.64
N ASP A 538 -36.98 -0.40 24.20
CA ASP A 538 -37.04 0.90 23.50
C ASP A 538 -37.44 0.74 22.02
N TRP A 539 -38.71 0.43 21.79
CA TRP A 539 -39.29 0.25 20.44
C TRP A 539 -39.33 1.53 19.62
N ALA A 540 -39.44 2.69 20.28
CA ALA A 540 -39.42 3.99 19.60
C ALA A 540 -38.01 4.34 19.10
N GLY A 541 -36.98 4.07 19.90
CA GLY A 541 -35.58 4.18 19.49
C GLY A 541 -35.25 3.23 18.33
N LEU A 542 -35.75 1.99 18.39
CA LEU A 542 -35.58 1.03 17.30
C LEU A 542 -36.28 1.48 16.00
N ALA A 543 -37.49 2.04 16.09
CA ALA A 543 -38.20 2.60 14.94
C ALA A 543 -37.40 3.76 14.31
N GLY A 544 -36.86 4.66 15.12
CA GLY A 544 -36.00 5.75 14.66
C GLY A 544 -34.74 5.26 13.94
N LEU A 545 -34.08 4.22 14.47
CA LEU A 545 -32.94 3.57 13.81
C LEU A 545 -33.33 2.97 12.46
N LEU A 546 -34.44 2.23 12.38
CA LEU A 546 -34.89 1.61 11.12
C LEU A 546 -35.28 2.65 10.06
N TYR A 547 -35.94 3.76 10.45
CA TYR A 547 -36.19 4.87 9.53
C TYR A 547 -34.89 5.50 9.01
N SER A 548 -33.87 5.61 9.86
CA SER A 548 -32.55 6.12 9.46
C SER A 548 -31.81 5.19 8.49
N GLU A 549 -31.99 3.86 8.64
CA GLU A 549 -31.47 2.86 7.70
C GLU A 549 -32.22 2.88 6.36
N LEU A 550 -33.55 3.10 6.39
CA LEU A 550 -34.40 3.05 5.20
C LEU A 550 -34.18 4.24 4.28
N PHE A 551 -34.20 5.44 4.86
CA PHE A 551 -34.00 6.71 4.18
C PHE A 551 -32.59 7.24 4.49
N SER A 552 -32.44 7.96 5.59
CA SER A 552 -31.18 8.53 6.05
C SER A 552 -31.35 9.06 7.46
N LEU A 553 -30.24 9.42 8.13
CA LEU A 553 -30.30 10.10 9.42
C LEU A 553 -31.10 11.42 9.36
N ASP A 554 -31.13 12.07 8.20
CA ASP A 554 -31.79 13.36 7.98
C ASP A 554 -33.32 13.29 8.07
N ILE A 555 -33.94 12.11 7.95
CA ILE A 555 -35.39 11.96 8.08
C ILE A 555 -35.89 12.26 9.51
N LEU A 556 -35.02 12.07 10.50
CA LEU A 556 -35.33 12.40 11.90
C LEU A 556 -35.30 13.91 12.16
N THR A 557 -34.81 14.71 11.20
CA THR A 557 -34.92 16.17 11.23
C THR A 557 -36.20 16.60 10.51
N PRO A 558 -37.17 17.22 11.22
CA PRO A 558 -38.39 17.68 10.57
C PRO A 558 -38.11 18.78 9.55
N LEU A 559 -39.05 18.97 8.62
CA LEU A 559 -39.00 20.06 7.64
C LEU A 559 -39.29 21.41 8.30
N ASP A 560 -38.46 22.43 8.06
CA ASP A 560 -38.68 23.79 8.55
C ASP A 560 -39.61 24.57 7.60
N HIS A 561 -40.36 25.55 8.11
CA HIS A 561 -41.31 26.35 7.31
C HIS A 561 -40.64 27.21 6.21
N THR A 562 -39.32 27.37 6.25
CA THR A 562 -38.51 28.10 5.27
C THR A 562 -37.94 27.21 4.16
N ASP A 563 -38.05 25.88 4.29
CA ASP A 563 -37.48 24.93 3.35
C ASP A 563 -38.33 24.81 2.07
N THR A 564 -37.66 24.70 0.92
CA THR A 564 -38.36 24.39 -0.33
C THR A 564 -38.62 22.89 -0.42
N SER A 565 -39.90 22.49 -0.43
CA SER A 565 -40.30 21.08 -0.47
C SER A 565 -41.21 20.74 -1.64
N PHE A 566 -41.08 19.51 -2.14
CA PHE A 566 -41.98 18.92 -3.13
C PHE A 566 -42.72 17.74 -2.51
N ARG A 567 -44.05 17.75 -2.54
CA ARG A 567 -44.88 16.64 -2.05
C ARG A 567 -44.79 15.45 -3.01
N LEU A 568 -44.58 14.26 -2.44
CA LEU A 568 -44.55 13.01 -3.17
C LEU A 568 -45.92 12.34 -3.12
N ASP A 569 -46.65 12.40 -4.23
CA ASP A 569 -47.94 11.73 -4.34
C ASP A 569 -47.75 10.22 -4.54
N PRO A 570 -48.56 9.37 -3.88
CA PRO A 570 -48.52 7.93 -4.08
C PRO A 570 -48.95 7.58 -5.50
N HIS A 571 -48.39 6.49 -6.03
CA HIS A 571 -48.81 5.98 -7.32
C HIS A 571 -50.30 5.57 -7.26
N PRO A 572 -51.14 5.89 -8.26
CA PRO A 572 -52.59 5.67 -8.21
C PRO A 572 -53.02 4.20 -8.09
N GLN A 573 -52.09 3.25 -8.25
CA GLN A 573 -52.35 1.81 -8.08
C GLN A 573 -51.95 1.28 -6.68
N ALA A 574 -51.33 2.10 -5.83
CA ALA A 574 -50.93 1.69 -4.49
C ALA A 574 -52.10 1.85 -3.51
N ASP A 575 -52.54 0.74 -2.90
CA ASP A 575 -53.55 0.76 -1.86
C ASP A 575 -52.91 1.11 -0.51
N LEU A 576 -53.19 2.32 -0.01
CA LEU A 576 -52.71 2.82 1.28
C LEU A 576 -53.82 2.92 2.33
N SER A 577 -55.00 2.36 2.06
CA SER A 577 -56.18 2.44 2.95
C SER A 577 -55.89 1.95 4.36
N ARG A 578 -55.21 0.80 4.50
CA ARG A 578 -54.78 0.21 5.77
C ARG A 578 -53.93 1.17 6.63
N TYR A 579 -52.93 1.82 6.01
CA TYR A 579 -52.06 2.76 6.73
C TYR A 579 -52.78 4.07 7.04
N THR A 580 -53.70 4.48 6.17
CA THR A 580 -54.55 5.65 6.39
C THR A 580 -55.42 5.47 7.65
N GLU A 581 -56.03 4.29 7.82
CA GLU A 581 -56.78 3.95 9.04
C GLU A 581 -55.89 3.93 10.29
N MET A 582 -54.66 3.40 10.19
CA MET A 582 -53.69 3.40 11.29
C MET A 582 -53.27 4.82 11.71
N VAL A 583 -53.00 5.69 10.74
CA VAL A 583 -52.63 7.10 10.97
C VAL A 583 -53.81 7.86 11.59
N GLN A 584 -55.04 7.64 11.13
CA GLN A 584 -56.25 8.25 11.70
C GLN A 584 -56.50 7.80 13.14
N CYS A 585 -56.32 6.51 13.44
CA CYS A 585 -56.44 5.99 14.81
C CYS A 585 -55.39 6.58 15.75
N ALA A 586 -54.18 6.88 15.24
CA ALA A 586 -53.13 7.56 16.00
C ALA A 586 -53.48 9.00 16.35
N GLN A 587 -54.16 9.71 15.45
CA GLN A 587 -54.61 11.09 15.64
C GLN A 587 -55.76 11.21 16.67
N LEU A 588 -56.53 10.14 16.87
CA LEU A 588 -57.74 10.10 17.73
C LEU A 588 -57.50 9.50 19.13
N GLY A 589 -56.32 8.95 19.43
CA GLY A 589 -56.01 8.28 20.70
C GLY A 589 -55.87 9.25 21.89
N ALA A 590 -56.41 8.86 23.06
CA ALA A 590 -56.49 9.65 24.31
C ALA A 590 -55.14 10.03 24.99
N ARG A 591 -54.01 9.85 24.30
CA ARG A 591 -52.67 10.32 24.70
C ARG A 591 -52.01 10.89 23.46
N GLY A 592 -52.02 12.22 23.33
CA GLY A 592 -51.46 12.92 22.17
C GLY A 592 -49.97 12.61 21.93
N PRO A 593 -49.42 13.03 20.78
CA PRO A 593 -48.05 12.73 20.33
C PRO A 593 -46.91 13.38 21.17
N ASP A 594 -47.19 13.84 22.39
CA ASP A 594 -46.27 14.55 23.28
C ASP A 594 -45.44 13.63 24.20
N LEU A 595 -45.62 12.31 24.12
CA LEU A 595 -44.84 11.34 24.90
C LEU A 595 -43.40 11.12 24.39
N LEU A 596 -43.10 11.52 23.15
CA LEU A 596 -41.79 11.27 22.51
C LEU A 596 -40.71 12.34 22.80
N GLY A 597 -41.02 13.38 23.59
CA GLY A 597 -40.09 14.47 23.88
C GLY A 597 -39.62 15.24 22.63
N ASN A 598 -38.55 16.04 22.76
CA ASN A 598 -37.90 16.64 21.59
C ASN A 598 -37.28 15.52 20.75
N VAL A 599 -37.69 15.44 19.48
CA VAL A 599 -37.27 14.43 18.51
C VAL A 599 -35.75 14.25 18.54
N TYR A 600 -35.34 13.00 18.72
CA TYR A 600 -33.98 12.54 19.02
C TYR A 600 -32.87 13.28 18.26
N THR A 601 -31.92 13.84 19.00
CA THR A 601 -30.68 14.39 18.43
C THR A 601 -29.78 13.27 17.90
N PRO A 602 -29.19 13.39 16.69
CA PRO A 602 -28.30 12.39 16.14
C PRO A 602 -27.08 12.18 17.06
N ARG A 603 -26.80 10.93 17.44
CA ARG A 603 -25.60 10.61 18.25
C ARG A 603 -24.34 10.81 17.40
N GLY A 604 -23.53 11.80 17.77
CA GLY A 604 -22.20 12.01 17.20
C GLY A 604 -21.24 10.87 17.57
N ASN A 605 -20.43 10.45 16.60
CA ASN A 605 -19.46 9.38 16.76
C ASN A 605 -18.24 9.92 17.54
N ILE A 606 -18.20 9.72 18.86
CA ILE A 606 -17.10 10.20 19.74
C ILE A 606 -16.30 8.99 20.22
N GLN A 607 -15.09 8.81 19.70
CA GLN A 607 -14.10 7.86 20.22
C GLN A 607 -13.26 8.55 21.31
N VAL A 608 -13.35 8.08 22.55
CA VAL A 608 -12.53 8.54 23.68
C VAL A 608 -11.56 7.41 24.06
N HIS A 609 -10.25 7.64 23.91
CA HIS A 609 -9.22 6.71 24.39
C HIS A 609 -8.74 7.10 25.80
N SER A 610 -8.51 6.10 26.66
CA SER A 610 -7.93 6.28 28.00
C SER A 610 -6.40 6.42 27.95
N PRO A 611 -5.78 7.12 28.93
CA PRO A 611 -4.33 7.33 28.95
C PRO A 611 -3.56 6.04 29.31
N TYR A 612 -2.45 5.79 28.60
CA TYR A 612 -1.54 4.64 28.78
C TYR A 612 -0.15 5.09 29.24
N LEU A 613 0.48 4.34 30.16
CA LEU A 613 1.83 4.58 30.67
C LEU A 613 2.80 3.51 30.10
N GLU A 614 3.90 3.95 29.48
CA GLU A 614 4.84 3.07 28.78
C GLU A 614 5.93 2.50 29.72
N VAL A 615 5.98 1.18 29.85
CA VAL A 615 6.88 0.44 30.78
C VAL A 615 8.36 0.51 30.34
N SER A 616 8.63 0.92 29.10
CA SER A 616 9.98 1.10 28.54
C SER A 616 10.84 2.16 29.25
N ALA A 617 10.20 3.04 30.04
CA ALA A 617 10.86 4.08 30.83
C ALA A 617 11.80 3.54 31.94
N PHE A 618 11.69 2.25 32.31
CA PHE A 618 12.47 1.64 33.38
C PHE A 618 13.65 0.77 32.87
N ASN A 619 13.98 0.79 31.57
CA ASN A 619 15.05 -0.03 31.01
C ASN A 619 16.44 0.71 31.05
N PRO A 620 17.47 0.17 31.74
CA PRO A 620 18.80 0.78 31.83
C PRO A 620 19.60 0.76 30.50
N ARG A 621 19.12 0.06 29.46
CA ARG A 621 19.67 0.11 28.10
C ARG A 621 18.93 1.10 27.17
N SER A 622 17.85 1.72 27.64
CA SER A 622 17.18 2.77 26.88
C SER A 622 18.01 4.05 26.94
N LYS A 623 18.59 4.45 25.80
CA LYS A 623 19.11 5.82 25.67
C LYS A 623 17.89 6.73 25.68
N GLN A 624 17.71 7.52 26.74
CA GLN A 624 16.65 8.52 26.85
C GLN A 624 16.70 9.47 25.65
N ALA A 625 15.89 9.20 24.62
CA ALA A 625 15.54 10.19 23.62
C ALA A 625 14.44 11.05 24.24
N THR A 626 14.81 12.24 24.71
CA THR A 626 13.88 13.25 25.19
C THR A 626 12.97 13.69 24.05
N THR A 627 11.81 13.05 23.91
CA THR A 627 10.76 13.45 22.97
C THR A 627 9.64 14.17 23.73
N VAL A 628 9.84 15.47 23.95
CA VAL A 628 8.72 16.38 24.22
C VAL A 628 7.93 16.53 22.92
N LYS A 629 6.83 15.79 22.75
CA LYS A 629 5.88 16.01 21.65
C LYS A 629 4.88 17.09 22.05
N LYS A 630 4.94 18.19 21.28
CA LYS A 630 3.98 19.31 21.25
C LYS A 630 2.55 18.84 21.03
N CYS A 631 1.64 19.40 21.81
CA CYS A 631 0.19 19.45 21.55
C CYS A 631 -0.10 20.57 20.53
N GLU A 632 -0.92 20.31 19.52
CA GLU A 632 -1.43 21.30 18.57
C GLU A 632 -2.80 21.83 19.03
N LYS A 633 -2.92 23.15 19.26
CA LYS A 633 -3.92 24.02 18.59
C LYS A 633 -3.87 25.50 19.06
N LYS A 634 -3.92 26.37 18.03
CA LYS A 634 -4.56 27.70 17.92
C LYS A 634 -3.77 29.01 18.19
N SER A 635 -3.94 29.91 17.20
CA SER A 635 -3.97 31.38 17.19
C SER A 635 -2.70 32.14 16.78
N GLU A 636 -2.93 33.02 15.80
CA GLU A 636 -2.00 33.94 15.17
C GLU A 636 -1.64 35.15 16.05
N SER A 637 -0.53 35.78 15.63
CA SER A 637 -0.07 37.15 15.87
C SER A 637 0.95 37.41 16.99
N THR A 638 2.02 38.10 16.57
CA THR A 638 2.96 38.94 17.33
C THR A 638 4.35 38.33 17.67
N THR A 639 5.27 38.60 16.75
CA THR A 639 6.71 38.92 16.87
C THR A 639 7.59 38.42 18.04
N MET A 640 8.74 37.90 17.60
CA MET A 640 10.11 38.04 18.15
C MET A 640 10.63 37.03 19.20
N LEU A 641 11.61 36.26 18.71
CA LEU A 641 12.93 36.01 19.33
C LEU A 641 13.00 35.09 20.56
N GLY A 642 13.43 33.84 20.34
CA GLY A 642 13.92 32.99 21.42
C GLY A 642 14.12 31.51 21.06
N SER A 643 15.39 31.11 20.94
CA SER A 643 15.89 29.73 21.04
C SER A 643 15.64 28.76 19.89
N LEU A 644 16.49 28.89 18.86
CA LEU A 644 16.86 27.79 17.97
C LEU A 644 18.36 27.50 18.18
N LYS A 645 18.70 26.69 19.18
CA LYS A 645 20.04 26.10 19.37
C LYS A 645 19.93 24.73 20.01
N SER A 646 20.12 23.66 19.22
CA SER A 646 21.14 22.63 19.45
C SER A 646 20.90 21.38 18.58
N THR A 647 21.12 21.45 17.27
CA THR A 647 21.45 20.25 16.45
C THR A 647 21.95 20.65 15.08
N THR A 648 23.00 21.46 15.07
CA THR A 648 23.92 21.58 13.93
C THR A 648 25.23 22.06 14.54
N GLY A 649 26.09 21.11 14.89
CA GLY A 649 27.52 21.38 15.03
C GLY A 649 28.09 21.67 13.64
N ALA A 650 27.64 22.76 13.02
CA ALA A 650 28.34 23.39 11.94
C ALA A 650 29.70 23.77 12.52
N THR A 651 30.71 23.04 12.08
CA THR A 651 32.10 23.38 12.25
C THR A 651 32.29 24.82 11.80
N LEU A 652 32.41 25.71 12.78
CA LEU A 652 33.01 27.01 12.56
C LEU A 652 34.34 26.77 11.84
N TRP A 653 34.44 27.35 10.66
CA TRP A 653 35.58 27.41 9.77
C TRP A 653 36.88 27.71 10.53
N THR A 654 37.62 26.66 10.88
CA THR A 654 39.06 26.76 11.18
C THR A 654 39.78 25.49 10.69
N PRO A 655 40.12 25.39 9.39
CA PRO A 655 40.75 24.20 8.81
C PRO A 655 42.19 23.97 9.31
N TRP A 656 42.80 24.97 9.96
CA TRP A 656 44.16 24.93 10.53
C TRP A 656 44.21 24.36 11.96
N LYS A 657 43.07 24.14 12.63
CA LYS A 657 43.05 23.51 13.95
C LYS A 657 42.90 21.99 13.79
N LYS A 658 43.98 21.26 14.10
CA LYS A 658 44.01 19.79 14.10
C LYS A 658 42.89 19.25 14.99
N HIS A 659 41.90 18.59 14.38
CA HIS A 659 40.76 18.02 15.11
C HIS A 659 41.26 16.88 16.01
N THR A 660 41.32 17.12 17.32
CA THR A 660 41.66 16.08 18.31
C THR A 660 40.41 15.28 18.63
N ARG A 661 40.39 14.00 18.24
CA ARG A 661 39.47 13.02 18.83
C ARG A 661 40.06 12.58 20.18
N PRO A 662 39.37 12.77 21.31
CA PRO A 662 39.81 12.16 22.57
C PRO A 662 39.81 10.64 22.40
N PHE A 663 40.88 9.97 22.84
CA PHE A 663 40.90 8.53 22.96
C PHE A 663 40.00 8.16 24.14
N SER A 664 38.79 7.71 23.86
CA SER A 664 38.00 6.97 24.84
C SER A 664 38.38 5.50 24.68
N PRO A 665 39.01 4.83 25.67
CA PRO A 665 38.99 3.39 25.67
C PRO A 665 37.51 3.01 25.69
N ASP A 666 37.03 2.29 24.67
CA ASP A 666 35.70 1.72 24.70
C ASP A 666 35.61 0.97 26.03
N LYS A 667 34.77 1.47 26.92
CA LYS A 667 34.60 0.90 28.25
C LYS A 667 34.05 -0.49 28.03
N LEU A 668 34.94 -1.49 28.04
CA LEU A 668 34.61 -2.90 27.87
C LEU A 668 33.57 -3.23 28.94
N VAL A 669 32.32 -3.36 28.49
CA VAL A 669 31.22 -3.81 29.34
C VAL A 669 31.58 -5.24 29.71
N ILE A 670 31.75 -5.51 31.01
CA ILE A 670 31.97 -6.86 31.54
C ILE A 670 30.65 -7.30 32.21
N PRO A 671 30.08 -8.45 31.83
CA PRO A 671 30.61 -9.39 30.82
C PRO A 671 30.49 -8.80 29.41
N LEU A 672 31.43 -9.22 28.54
CA LEU A 672 31.44 -8.86 27.12
C LEU A 672 30.05 -9.09 26.54
N PRO A 673 29.44 -8.10 25.86
CA PRO A 673 28.12 -8.27 25.30
C PRO A 673 28.20 -9.34 24.22
N VAL A 674 27.71 -10.54 24.50
CA VAL A 674 27.48 -11.55 23.46
C VAL A 674 26.38 -10.98 22.57
N PRO A 675 26.63 -10.71 21.27
CA PRO A 675 25.60 -10.20 20.38
C PRO A 675 24.46 -11.22 20.29
N HIS A 676 23.23 -10.74 20.21
CA HIS A 676 22.06 -11.60 20.09
C HIS A 676 22.24 -12.57 18.91
N PRO A 677 21.78 -13.83 18.99
CA PRO A 677 21.93 -14.82 17.91
C PRO A 677 21.44 -14.31 16.55
N ALA A 678 20.42 -13.45 16.53
CA ALA A 678 19.94 -12.79 15.31
C ALA A 678 20.98 -11.84 14.69
N HIS A 679 21.70 -11.06 15.51
CA HIS A 679 22.81 -10.23 15.05
C HIS A 679 23.95 -11.10 14.48
N ILE A 680 24.24 -12.23 15.12
CA ILE A 680 25.24 -13.21 14.66
C ILE A 680 24.80 -13.83 13.33
N ALA A 681 23.52 -14.20 13.18
CA ALA A 681 22.98 -14.79 11.97
C ALA A 681 23.03 -13.81 10.79
N VAL A 682 22.66 -12.54 11.00
CA VAL A 682 22.74 -11.50 9.94
C VAL A 682 24.19 -11.21 9.58
N THR A 683 25.11 -11.19 10.55
CA THR A 683 26.55 -11.00 10.24
C THR A 683 27.16 -12.19 9.50
N ILE A 684 26.75 -13.43 9.79
CA ILE A 684 27.14 -14.62 9.03
C ILE A 684 26.54 -14.57 7.61
N PHE A 685 25.26 -14.26 7.48
CA PHE A 685 24.58 -14.12 6.18
C PHE A 685 25.26 -13.06 5.30
N ASN A 686 25.56 -11.89 5.88
CA ASN A 686 26.26 -10.79 5.19
C ASN A 686 27.69 -11.12 4.80
N ARG A 687 28.31 -12.14 5.43
CA ARG A 687 29.66 -12.58 5.09
C ARG A 687 29.66 -13.40 3.80
N ASP A 688 28.60 -14.17 3.59
CA ASP A 688 28.54 -15.19 2.54
C ASP A 688 27.59 -14.78 1.37
N SER A 689 26.96 -13.61 1.43
CA SER A 689 26.00 -13.10 0.43
C SER A 689 26.54 -11.88 -0.33
N ASP A 690 26.30 -11.81 -1.65
CA ASP A 690 26.72 -10.70 -2.51
C ASP A 690 25.92 -9.39 -2.24
N ASP A 691 24.73 -9.49 -1.64
CA ASP A 691 23.88 -8.38 -1.21
C ASP A 691 23.81 -8.30 0.34
N PRO A 692 24.71 -7.55 1.00
CA PRO A 692 24.74 -7.48 2.46
C PRO A 692 23.57 -6.65 3.01
N ILE A 693 22.90 -7.16 4.04
CA ILE A 693 21.87 -6.45 4.80
C ILE A 693 22.55 -5.32 5.60
N PRO A 694 22.21 -4.04 5.35
CA PRO A 694 22.80 -2.94 6.09
C PRO A 694 22.32 -2.95 7.55
N LEU A 695 23.19 -3.38 8.47
CA LEU A 695 22.93 -3.40 9.92
C LEU A 695 22.62 -2.03 10.52
N GLU A 696 23.01 -0.96 9.81
CA GLU A 696 22.73 0.43 10.19
C GLU A 696 21.41 0.98 9.63
N SER A 697 20.68 0.17 8.85
CA SER A 697 19.34 0.55 8.37
C SER A 697 18.34 0.52 9.51
N ASP A 698 17.54 1.58 9.64
CA ASP A 698 16.49 1.72 10.65
C ASP A 698 15.53 0.52 10.66
N ILE A 699 15.26 -0.06 9.49
CA ILE A 699 14.38 -1.23 9.33
C ILE A 699 15.04 -2.48 9.92
N CYS A 700 16.32 -2.72 9.60
CA CYS A 700 17.06 -3.87 10.13
C CYS A 700 17.22 -3.76 11.66
N GLN A 701 17.50 -2.56 12.16
CA GLN A 701 17.56 -2.29 13.60
C GLN A 701 16.20 -2.48 14.29
N SER A 702 15.10 -2.07 13.65
CA SER A 702 13.76 -2.26 14.21
C SER A 702 13.36 -3.73 14.30
N ILE A 703 13.71 -4.54 13.30
CA ILE A 703 13.45 -5.98 13.27
C ILE A 703 14.31 -6.70 14.31
N LEU A 704 15.61 -6.40 14.36
CA LEU A 704 16.53 -6.99 15.34
C LEU A 704 16.11 -6.64 16.77
N ARG A 705 15.66 -5.41 16.99
CA ARG A 705 15.10 -4.97 18.27
C ARG A 705 13.80 -5.68 18.62
N GLY A 706 12.90 -5.87 17.65
CA GLY A 706 11.66 -6.64 17.87
C GLY A 706 11.93 -8.11 18.24
N ILE A 707 12.95 -8.73 17.63
CA ILE A 707 13.37 -10.09 17.95
C ILE A 707 14.00 -10.15 19.35
N GLU A 708 14.85 -9.17 19.72
CA GLU A 708 15.41 -9.08 21.07
C GLU A 708 14.32 -8.86 22.14
N GLU A 709 13.29 -8.07 21.85
CA GLU A 709 12.17 -7.80 22.76
C GLU A 709 11.25 -9.03 22.90
N SER A 710 11.11 -9.85 21.86
CA SER A 710 10.31 -11.10 21.91
C SER A 710 10.91 -12.21 22.78
N HIS A 711 12.24 -12.19 23.02
CA HIS A 711 12.91 -13.18 23.86
C HIS A 711 12.73 -12.96 25.38
N ILE A 712 12.14 -11.83 25.80
CA ILE A 712 11.94 -11.48 27.21
C ILE A 712 10.60 -12.01 27.75
N SER A 713 9.70 -12.52 26.89
CA SER A 713 8.40 -13.09 27.29
C SER A 713 8.40 -14.62 27.41
N LEU A 714 9.45 -15.20 27.98
CA LEU A 714 9.59 -16.64 28.22
C LEU A 714 9.87 -16.90 29.70
N ASP A 715 8.93 -16.52 30.56
CA ASP A 715 8.79 -17.06 31.93
C ASP A 715 7.36 -16.85 32.44
N GLU A 716 6.36 -17.18 31.62
CA GLU A 716 4.99 -17.46 32.08
C GLU A 716 4.21 -18.17 30.96
N GLY A 717 4.14 -19.51 31.02
CA GLY A 717 3.36 -20.30 30.08
C GLY A 717 4.03 -21.63 29.74
N GLY A 718 3.50 -22.72 30.30
CA GLY A 718 4.07 -24.06 30.24
C GLY A 718 4.39 -24.57 28.83
N ILE A 719 5.56 -25.19 28.72
CA ILE A 719 6.04 -25.97 27.59
C ILE A 719 5.03 -27.10 27.30
N SER A 720 4.26 -26.98 26.23
CA SER A 720 3.65 -28.14 25.56
C SER A 720 4.76 -28.87 24.79
N ARG A 721 5.37 -29.85 25.47
CA ARG A 721 6.15 -30.89 24.82
C ARG A 721 5.28 -31.56 23.77
N TYR A 722 5.58 -31.33 22.49
CA TYR A 722 5.12 -32.19 21.41
C TYR A 722 5.88 -33.52 21.54
N LYS A 723 5.17 -34.59 21.90
CA LYS A 723 5.71 -35.95 22.09
C LYS A 723 4.87 -36.93 21.27
N GLY A 724 5.54 -37.71 20.42
CA GLY A 724 5.01 -38.80 19.57
C GLY A 724 5.23 -38.46 18.09
N GLY A 725 6.11 -39.10 17.32
CA GLY A 725 6.56 -40.50 17.28
C GLY A 725 5.86 -41.19 16.10
N GLY A 726 6.48 -41.91 15.17
CA GLY A 726 7.87 -42.26 14.88
C GLY A 726 7.86 -43.22 13.67
N ASP A 727 8.97 -43.30 12.93
CA ASP A 727 9.48 -44.47 12.19
C ASP A 727 10.77 -44.02 11.47
N SER A 728 11.94 -44.25 12.07
CA SER A 728 12.80 -45.44 11.95
C SER A 728 13.73 -45.38 10.73
N PHE A 729 14.97 -44.91 10.94
CA PHE A 729 16.17 -45.71 10.65
C PHE A 729 17.40 -45.16 11.37
N GLU A 730 18.18 -46.10 11.89
CA GLU A 730 19.29 -45.96 12.82
C GLU A 730 20.53 -45.34 12.17
N THR A 731 21.30 -44.54 12.93
CA THR A 731 22.75 -44.79 13.07
C THR A 731 23.28 -44.12 14.33
N SER A 732 23.78 -44.96 15.22
CA SER A 732 24.48 -44.65 16.45
C SER A 732 25.96 -44.34 16.19
N SER A 733 26.54 -43.45 17.01
CA SER A 733 27.97 -43.43 17.32
C SER A 733 28.15 -42.86 18.72
N SER A 734 28.39 -43.79 19.64
CA SER A 734 28.72 -43.67 21.06
C SER A 734 30.15 -43.22 21.35
N SER A 735 30.37 -42.66 22.55
CA SER A 735 31.57 -42.76 23.42
C SER A 735 31.48 -41.59 24.42
N ASP A 736 31.64 -41.72 25.74
CA ASP A 736 32.04 -42.84 26.58
C ASP A 736 31.55 -42.63 28.03
N THR A 737 31.60 -43.75 28.74
CA THR A 737 31.17 -44.11 30.09
C THR A 737 32.13 -43.65 31.21
N ILE A 738 31.65 -43.66 32.47
CA ILE A 738 32.14 -44.47 33.62
C ILE A 738 31.88 -43.82 35.01
N ASP A 739 31.15 -44.59 35.82
CA ASP A 739 31.12 -44.83 37.29
C ASP A 739 30.78 -43.77 38.36
N SER A 740 29.56 -43.91 38.93
CA SER A 740 29.14 -44.49 40.25
C SER A 740 30.02 -44.34 41.52
N PRO A 741 29.57 -44.64 42.79
CA PRO A 741 28.23 -45.05 43.28
C PRO A 741 27.78 -44.55 44.70
N HIS A 742 26.49 -44.80 45.00
CA HIS A 742 25.84 -45.34 46.25
C HIS A 742 25.67 -44.66 47.64
N ASN A 743 24.43 -44.91 48.14
CA ASN A 743 23.93 -45.19 49.51
C ASN A 743 23.78 -44.02 50.51
N GLY A 744 22.79 -43.90 51.40
CA GLY A 744 21.60 -44.67 51.84
C GLY A 744 21.06 -43.93 53.09
N ALA A 745 19.77 -43.60 53.16
CA ALA A 745 18.77 -44.13 54.11
C ALA A 745 18.85 -43.67 55.60
N GLU A 746 17.65 -43.32 56.13
CA GLU A 746 17.14 -43.43 57.52
C GLU A 746 17.11 -42.24 58.53
N ASN A 747 15.85 -41.77 58.76
CA ASN A 747 15.08 -41.70 60.02
C ASN A 747 15.36 -40.73 61.20
N ALA A 748 14.32 -39.91 61.47
CA ALA A 748 13.53 -39.82 62.73
C ALA A 748 13.62 -38.56 63.66
N GLN A 749 12.41 -38.05 63.94
CA GLN A 749 11.87 -37.43 65.19
C GLN A 749 12.06 -35.92 65.52
N GLN A 750 11.05 -35.11 65.11
CA GLN A 750 10.07 -34.27 65.87
C GLN A 750 10.35 -33.78 67.34
N PRO A 751 9.66 -32.74 67.93
CA PRO A 751 8.44 -32.02 67.47
C PRO A 751 8.21 -30.50 67.84
N THR A 752 7.07 -29.98 67.32
CA THR A 752 6.19 -28.86 67.78
C THR A 752 6.56 -27.42 67.35
N ARG A 753 5.68 -26.54 66.78
CA ARG A 753 4.29 -26.17 67.12
C ARG A 753 3.56 -25.41 65.97
N LYS A 754 2.24 -25.69 65.81
CA LYS A 754 1.06 -24.85 65.47
C LYS A 754 0.95 -24.08 64.12
N SER A 755 0.01 -24.53 63.27
CA SER A 755 -1.36 -23.98 63.02
C SER A 755 -1.78 -24.26 61.56
N SER A 756 -2.59 -25.31 61.30
CA SER A 756 -4.03 -25.28 60.92
C SER A 756 -4.36 -24.47 59.66
N ASP A 757 -5.08 -24.92 58.64
CA ASP A 757 -5.72 -26.18 58.28
C ASP A 757 -6.01 -26.07 56.78
N GLY A 758 -5.82 -27.15 56.02
CA GLY A 758 -6.03 -27.13 54.57
C GLY A 758 -6.12 -28.53 54.00
N VAL A 759 -7.21 -29.24 54.31
CA VAL A 759 -7.63 -30.43 53.55
C VAL A 759 -9.16 -30.49 53.53
N TYR A 760 -9.75 -30.39 52.34
CA TYR A 760 -10.99 -31.12 52.03
C TYR A 760 -10.84 -31.81 50.68
N GLN A 761 -11.37 -33.03 50.68
CA GLN A 761 -11.14 -34.11 49.74
C GLN A 761 -11.71 -33.84 48.35
N TRP A 762 -11.03 -34.43 47.36
CA TRP A 762 -11.52 -34.56 46.00
C TRP A 762 -12.52 -35.72 45.93
N THR A 763 -13.77 -35.42 45.60
CA THR A 763 -14.71 -36.40 45.07
C THR A 763 -15.28 -35.91 43.74
N LEU A 764 -15.15 -36.77 42.74
CA LEU A 764 -15.78 -36.68 41.43
C LEU A 764 -17.30 -36.62 41.62
N ASN A 765 -17.92 -35.46 41.41
CA ASN A 765 -19.29 -35.30 40.90
C ASN A 765 -19.68 -33.81 40.88
N ASN A 766 -19.68 -33.22 39.68
CA ASN A 766 -20.43 -32.02 39.23
C ASN A 766 -19.61 -31.25 38.19
N TRP A 767 -19.45 -31.84 37.00
CA TRP A 767 -19.00 -31.08 35.82
C TRP A 767 -20.20 -30.74 34.95
N GLY A 768 -21.01 -29.82 35.45
CA GLY A 768 -22.14 -29.26 34.73
C GLY A 768 -22.46 -27.91 35.34
N GLN A 769 -22.29 -26.85 34.56
CA GLN A 769 -22.51 -25.45 34.91
C GLN A 769 -21.40 -24.75 35.70
N ARG A 770 -20.55 -24.02 34.97
CA ARG A 770 -20.15 -22.66 35.38
C ARG A 770 -19.93 -21.78 34.15
N LYS A 771 -20.79 -20.76 34.05
CA LYS A 771 -20.67 -19.58 33.20
C LYS A 771 -19.27 -18.98 33.34
N ARG A 772 -18.59 -18.80 32.22
CA ARG A 772 -17.33 -18.05 32.15
C ARG A 772 -17.67 -16.59 31.84
N ASN A 773 -17.46 -15.70 32.81
CA ASN A 773 -17.39 -14.27 32.57
C ASN A 773 -16.21 -14.01 31.63
N ASN A 774 -16.49 -13.47 30.44
CA ASN A 774 -15.48 -13.18 29.44
C ASN A 774 -14.95 -11.75 29.69
N SER A 775 -13.77 -11.65 30.30
CA SER A 775 -12.93 -10.46 30.19
C SER A 775 -12.33 -10.44 28.79
N GLY A 776 -12.48 -9.31 28.08
CA GLY A 776 -12.18 -9.16 26.66
C GLY A 776 -10.73 -9.45 26.28
N SER A 777 -10.49 -10.63 25.73
CA SER A 777 -9.40 -10.88 24.79
C SER A 777 -9.99 -11.51 23.52
N VAL A 778 -10.01 -10.72 22.44
CA VAL A 778 -10.33 -11.21 21.10
C VAL A 778 -9.04 -11.80 20.54
N LYS A 779 -9.04 -13.09 20.25
CA LYS A 779 -7.99 -13.75 19.50
C LYS A 779 -8.24 -13.43 18.02
N VAL A 780 -7.39 -12.60 17.43
CA VAL A 780 -7.41 -12.27 16.00
C VAL A 780 -6.46 -13.25 15.32
N ASP A 781 -7.01 -14.21 14.58
CA ASP A 781 -6.21 -15.02 13.65
C ASP A 781 -5.98 -14.16 12.40
N LEU A 782 -4.73 -13.76 12.18
CA LEU A 782 -4.31 -13.07 10.95
C LEU A 782 -4.41 -14.06 9.78
N ALA A 783 -5.01 -13.63 8.67
CA ALA A 783 -5.08 -14.41 7.44
C ALA A 783 -3.67 -14.84 6.97
N SER A 784 -3.57 -16.06 6.46
CA SER A 784 -2.36 -16.61 5.84
C SER A 784 -1.94 -15.73 4.64
N PRO A 785 -0.64 -15.60 4.32
CA PRO A 785 -0.15 -14.89 3.13
C PRO A 785 -0.68 -15.42 1.78
N GLU A 786 -1.48 -16.49 1.79
CA GLU A 786 -2.04 -17.18 0.62
C GLU A 786 -3.30 -16.49 0.04
N ASP A 787 -3.94 -15.57 0.77
CA ASP A 787 -5.23 -14.96 0.36
C ASP A 787 -5.10 -13.58 -0.32
N VAL A 788 -3.89 -13.14 -0.67
CA VAL A 788 -3.64 -11.86 -1.38
C VAL A 788 -3.33 -12.12 -2.85
N THR A 789 -4.30 -11.90 -3.74
CA THR A 789 -4.07 -11.90 -5.19
C THR A 789 -3.98 -10.49 -5.75
N LEU A 790 -2.90 -10.19 -6.49
CA LEU A 790 -2.69 -8.93 -7.20
C LEU A 790 -3.06 -9.11 -8.66
N ASP A 791 -4.19 -8.54 -9.08
CA ASP A 791 -4.60 -8.53 -10.49
C ASP A 791 -3.91 -7.39 -11.24
N SER A 792 -3.17 -7.72 -12.31
CA SER A 792 -2.10 -6.87 -12.85
C SER A 792 -2.56 -5.69 -13.73
N ASP A 793 -3.87 -5.53 -13.97
CA ASP A 793 -4.39 -4.61 -15.00
C ASP A 793 -5.28 -3.48 -14.46
N SER A 794 -5.38 -3.26 -13.15
CA SER A 794 -6.08 -2.08 -12.62
C SER A 794 -5.43 -1.56 -11.33
N THR A 795 -5.33 -0.24 -11.18
CA THR A 795 -4.82 0.42 -9.96
C THR A 795 -5.85 0.37 -8.81
N ARG A 796 -6.53 -0.76 -8.60
CA ARG A 796 -7.51 -0.96 -7.53
C ARG A 796 -7.25 -2.30 -6.85
N VAL A 797 -6.97 -2.23 -5.55
CA VAL A 797 -7.01 -3.39 -4.64
C VAL A 797 -8.47 -3.71 -4.38
N VAL A 798 -8.93 -4.91 -4.69
CA VAL A 798 -10.26 -5.40 -4.33
C VAL A 798 -10.09 -6.41 -3.21
N PHE A 799 -10.64 -6.10 -2.03
CA PHE A 799 -10.84 -7.08 -0.97
C PHE A 799 -12.12 -7.86 -1.27
N SER A 800 -12.09 -9.19 -1.20
CA SER A 800 -13.31 -10.01 -1.24
C SER A 800 -14.26 -9.60 -0.10
N THR A 801 -15.54 -9.50 -0.43
CA THR A 801 -16.63 -8.89 0.36
C THR A 801 -17.10 -9.68 1.57
N TYR A 802 -16.17 -10.19 2.38
CA TYR A 802 -16.44 -10.65 3.74
C TYR A 802 -15.33 -10.13 4.65
N GLY A 803 -15.39 -8.83 4.96
CA GLY A 803 -14.49 -8.18 5.89
C GLY A 803 -15.25 -7.67 7.11
N THR A 804 -14.99 -8.29 8.26
CA THR A 804 -15.09 -7.62 9.56
C THR A 804 -13.89 -6.68 9.65
N THR A 805 -14.15 -5.37 9.72
CA THR A 805 -13.14 -4.32 9.91
C THR A 805 -12.72 -4.26 11.38
N VAL A 806 -11.42 -4.21 11.68
CA VAL A 806 -10.85 -3.77 12.97
C VAL A 806 -10.13 -2.45 12.76
#